data_AF-A0A538B7W7-F1
#
_entry.id   AF-A0A538B7W7-F1
#
_cell.length_a   1.000
_cell.length_b   1.000
_cell.length_c   1.000
_cell.angle_alpha   90.00
_cell.angle_beta   90.00
_cell.angle_gamma   90.00
#
_symmetry.space_group_name_H-M   'P 1'
#
loop_
_entity.id
_entity.type
_entity.pdbx_description
1 polymer ?
#
loop_
_entity_poly.entity_id
_entity_poly.type
_entity_poly.pdbx_seq_one_letter_code
_entity_poly.pdbx_strand_id
1 'polypeptide(L)'
;MIVSPRKPLAWMGVFSLLVAATVLIPVAAEASSNCGTSSGHTLCATAANTLTGEQTVTVTDAPNNGVVFATWVPSSGPAVRLIQMYAPSPSTNDYSFVWPTQKYLDGSGTLSLQQGSIGSAAVMIAVTLTNGNATDFQHNPNDWTSYLPAPWTGANDPHILAVGDGPSNEVASNAMANRIAAVDPPLFLFLGDIYETGTFTENLNHYGVSNIDHPGQGTLWGATADTTQPTLGNHEKVNVPAWMDYWHGHPVYTSFTWGGVLFLDLNSSQNMTVAHAEYNFAQSVLTAPNVPPCVVTFFHIPAVTSNTTINSNESDMWKLLANNGVDLVVNGHQHNMEEYKPLDANFTAGTPDAHMVQLISGAGGHATSSNSKALPGDRIEWSKGQTAGLLDMTLGGARNGNAATSIGWQWQDVRGNDLHDGSVDCGSVANHAPVVNAGPDQTVKLPAQATMQGSVTDDGLPDPPATVTSTWSQISGPGTAAFTDPGSPTTTVSFDTAGTYVLRLNGDDSALQSSDDVTVTVLPGGVVSFAVPIAASADDAEESAGSVALANTVLKIVDRAGVDQTVGLRFAGLSIPPGATIQSAYIQFQCNTKTIGAASLTIEGQAADNPVTFAKTTNNISSRPRTSADVGWVPAPWSTVGAQGPDQQTPDLTSVVQEIVNRAGWTSGNAIAFVITGTGVRAAESFNGTFAPVLHIDYS
;
A
#
# COMPACT_ATOMS: atom_id res chain seq x y z
N MET A 1 37.38 21.16 -65.19
CA MET A 1 37.60 21.82 -66.49
C MET A 1 36.76 23.10 -66.53
N ILE A 2 37.44 24.25 -66.54
CA ILE A 2 37.02 25.54 -67.16
C ILE A 2 35.83 26.28 -66.50
N VAL A 3 36.08 27.29 -65.64
CA VAL A 3 36.32 28.75 -65.91
C VAL A 3 35.04 29.58 -65.59
N SER A 4 35.14 30.47 -64.59
CA SER A 4 34.34 31.72 -64.50
C SER A 4 34.75 32.69 -65.61
N PRO A 5 33.86 33.55 -66.17
CA PRO A 5 34.03 34.97 -65.84
C PRO A 5 32.78 35.89 -65.89
N ARG A 6 32.76 36.80 -64.91
CA ARG A 6 32.48 38.25 -64.91
C ARG A 6 32.00 39.02 -66.18
N LYS A 7 30.94 39.84 -65.94
CA LYS A 7 30.69 41.29 -66.26
C LYS A 7 30.41 41.69 -67.75
N PRO A 8 29.90 42.91 -68.12
CA PRO A 8 29.76 44.19 -67.38
C PRO A 8 28.55 45.15 -67.74
N LEU A 9 28.57 46.34 -67.10
CA LEU A 9 28.01 47.67 -67.46
C LEU A 9 26.49 47.88 -67.41
N ALA A 10 25.93 49.06 -67.09
CA ALA A 10 26.30 50.27 -66.36
C ALA A 10 25.11 51.23 -66.58
N TRP A 11 24.64 51.96 -65.57
CA TRP A 11 24.32 53.39 -65.77
C TRP A 11 24.15 54.14 -64.46
N MET A 12 24.80 55.30 -64.43
CA MET A 12 24.83 56.29 -63.36
C MET A 12 23.52 57.06 -63.33
N GLY A 13 23.05 57.36 -62.12
CA GLY A 13 22.03 58.36 -61.86
C GLY A 13 22.20 58.88 -60.43
N VAL A 14 23.00 59.93 -60.27
CA VAL A 14 23.14 60.71 -59.05
C VAL A 14 22.08 61.81 -59.09
N PHE A 15 21.23 61.94 -58.06
CA PHE A 15 20.84 63.23 -57.47
C PHE A 15 20.08 63.02 -56.13
N SER A 16 20.73 63.47 -55.05
CA SER A 16 20.23 64.14 -53.83
C SER A 16 19.25 63.49 -52.84
N LEU A 17 19.82 63.16 -51.67
CA LEU A 17 19.47 63.65 -50.31
C LEU A 17 17.98 63.95 -50.00
N LEU A 18 17.34 63.06 -49.24
CA LEU A 18 16.95 63.24 -47.83
C LEU A 18 16.17 61.99 -47.38
N VAL A 19 16.81 61.10 -46.62
CA VAL A 19 16.09 60.08 -45.84
C VAL A 19 16.53 60.28 -44.40
N ALA A 20 15.66 60.91 -43.61
CA ALA A 20 15.70 60.81 -42.17
C ALA A 20 15.30 59.36 -41.82
N ALA A 21 16.27 58.46 -41.83
CA ALA A 21 16.16 57.20 -41.13
C ALA A 21 16.32 57.53 -39.64
N THR A 22 15.21 57.65 -38.94
CA THR A 22 15.17 57.48 -37.48
C THR A 22 15.66 56.07 -37.17
N VAL A 23 16.96 55.96 -36.92
CA VAL A 23 17.54 54.85 -36.17
C VAL A 23 17.00 55.03 -34.75
N LEU A 24 15.92 54.34 -34.43
CA LEU A 24 15.57 54.05 -33.05
C LEU A 24 16.62 53.08 -32.53
N ILE A 25 17.71 53.64 -32.00
CA ILE A 25 18.54 52.93 -31.02
C ILE A 25 17.61 52.69 -29.83
N PRO A 26 17.39 51.46 -29.35
CA PRO A 26 16.80 51.30 -28.05
C PRO A 26 17.79 51.93 -27.07
N VAL A 27 17.43 53.09 -26.53
CA VAL A 27 18.10 53.65 -25.37
C VAL A 27 17.92 52.60 -24.28
N ALA A 28 18.97 51.84 -23.97
CA ALA A 28 19.05 51.13 -22.71
C ALA A 28 18.86 52.23 -21.65
N ALA A 29 17.76 52.15 -20.89
CA ALA A 29 17.61 52.99 -19.72
C ALA A 29 18.86 52.77 -18.85
N GLU A 30 19.62 53.84 -18.59
CA GLU A 30 20.72 53.76 -17.64
C GLU A 30 20.14 53.24 -16.32
N ALA A 31 20.65 52.10 -15.82
CA ALA A 31 20.30 51.61 -14.50
C ALA A 31 20.69 52.71 -13.49
N SER A 32 19.73 53.25 -12.75
CA SER A 32 20.06 54.15 -11.65
C SER A 32 20.83 53.34 -10.60
N SER A 33 22.03 53.78 -10.21
CA SER A 33 22.73 53.18 -9.08
C SER A 33 21.90 53.44 -7.82
N ASN A 34 21.17 52.43 -7.36
CA ASN A 34 20.25 52.56 -6.24
C ASN A 34 20.99 52.15 -4.97
N CYS A 35 21.36 53.16 -4.17
CA CYS A 35 22.15 52.99 -2.96
C CYS A 35 21.35 53.29 -1.70
N GLY A 36 21.66 52.59 -0.61
CA GLY A 36 21.12 52.88 0.71
C GLY A 36 21.98 52.28 1.82
N THR A 37 21.58 52.48 3.07
CA THR A 37 22.32 51.98 4.24
C THR A 37 21.58 50.83 4.92
N SER A 38 22.28 49.72 5.16
CA SER A 38 21.79 48.58 5.93
C SER A 38 22.83 48.21 7.00
N SER A 39 22.45 48.14 8.28
CA SER A 39 23.35 47.76 9.38
C SER A 39 24.69 48.51 9.45
N GLY A 40 24.74 49.77 9.00
CA GLY A 40 25.96 50.58 8.96
C GLY A 40 26.82 50.37 7.70
N HIS A 41 26.38 49.52 6.78
CA HIS A 41 26.96 49.30 5.45
C HIS A 41 26.23 50.11 4.39
N THR A 42 26.95 50.55 3.35
CA THR A 42 26.34 51.13 2.14
C THR A 42 26.20 50.04 1.09
N LEU A 43 24.96 49.70 0.74
CA LEU A 43 24.63 48.76 -0.32
C LEU A 43 24.18 49.53 -1.55
N CYS A 44 24.76 49.25 -2.72
CA CYS A 44 24.32 49.80 -4.00
C CYS A 44 24.05 48.68 -4.99
N ALA A 45 22.92 48.72 -5.69
CA ALA A 45 22.64 47.76 -6.76
C ALA A 45 22.53 48.42 -8.13
N THR A 46 22.93 47.65 -9.14
CA THR A 46 22.62 47.91 -10.54
C THR A 46 21.43 47.04 -10.94
N ALA A 47 20.25 47.66 -11.07
CA ALA A 47 19.06 47.01 -11.61
C ALA A 47 18.28 48.04 -12.43
N ALA A 48 17.84 47.66 -13.64
CA ALA A 48 16.93 48.49 -14.41
C ALA A 48 15.55 48.53 -13.75
N ASN A 49 14.80 49.61 -13.95
CA ASN A 49 13.45 49.77 -13.39
C ASN A 49 12.43 48.77 -13.98
N THR A 50 12.72 48.23 -15.16
CA THR A 50 11.92 47.22 -15.85
C THR A 50 12.84 46.10 -16.32
N LEU A 51 12.50 44.86 -15.97
CA LEU A 51 13.35 43.70 -16.13
C LEU A 51 12.64 42.61 -16.95
N THR A 52 13.37 42.01 -17.90
CA THR A 52 12.89 40.92 -18.77
C THR A 52 13.99 39.88 -19.01
N GLY A 53 13.67 38.59 -18.96
CA GLY A 53 14.64 37.50 -19.07
C GLY A 53 15.58 37.42 -17.88
N GLU A 54 16.72 36.76 -18.06
CA GLU A 54 17.76 36.71 -17.04
C GLU A 54 18.45 38.06 -16.90
N GLN A 55 18.63 38.51 -15.66
CA GLN A 55 19.19 39.81 -15.33
C GLN A 55 20.35 39.64 -14.37
N THR A 56 21.56 40.03 -14.77
CA THR A 56 22.66 40.14 -13.82
C THR A 56 22.45 41.35 -12.92
N VAL A 57 22.32 41.12 -11.62
CA VAL A 57 22.23 42.16 -10.59
C VAL A 57 23.55 42.18 -9.83
N THR A 58 24.25 43.31 -9.89
CA THR A 58 25.47 43.54 -9.10
C THR A 58 25.15 44.42 -7.91
N VAL A 59 25.49 43.94 -6.71
CA VAL A 59 25.39 44.63 -5.43
C VAL A 59 26.79 44.90 -4.89
N THR A 60 27.12 46.16 -4.66
CA THR A 60 28.36 46.55 -3.97
C THR A 60 28.08 46.78 -2.49
N ASP A 61 28.95 46.32 -1.61
CA ASP A 61 28.87 46.51 -0.16
C ASP A 61 30.11 47.27 0.35
N ALA A 62 29.90 48.33 1.12
CA ALA A 62 30.98 49.11 1.72
C ALA A 62 30.73 49.34 3.23
N PRO A 63 31.60 48.81 4.12
CA PRO A 63 32.79 47.99 3.83
C PRO A 63 32.43 46.57 3.36
N ASN A 64 33.13 46.03 2.35
CA ASN A 64 32.87 44.71 1.77
C ASN A 64 33.19 43.58 2.76
N ASN A 65 32.23 43.23 3.62
CA ASN A 65 32.35 42.13 4.56
C ASN A 65 30.98 41.61 5.01
N GLY A 66 30.96 40.36 5.46
CA GLY A 66 29.76 39.73 5.99
C GLY A 66 28.89 39.10 4.89
N VAL A 67 27.58 39.21 5.07
CA VAL A 67 26.57 38.54 4.23
C VAL A 67 25.57 39.58 3.75
N VAL A 68 25.21 39.54 2.48
CA VAL A 68 24.14 40.35 1.91
C VAL A 68 23.01 39.43 1.46
N PHE A 69 21.79 39.78 1.87
CA PHE A 69 20.56 39.12 1.48
C PHE A 69 19.86 39.97 0.43
N ALA A 70 19.42 39.34 -0.66
CA ALA A 70 18.51 39.96 -1.62
C ALA A 70 17.17 39.21 -1.63
N THR A 71 16.07 39.96 -1.59
CA THR A 71 14.70 39.41 -1.52
C THR A 71 13.80 40.16 -2.51
N TRP A 72 13.08 39.43 -3.35
CA TRP A 72 12.04 39.95 -4.20
C TRP A 72 10.76 40.08 -3.40
N VAL A 73 10.24 41.30 -3.29
CA VAL A 73 8.99 41.59 -2.59
C VAL A 73 7.99 42.10 -3.63
N PRO A 74 7.14 41.23 -4.21
CA PRO A 74 6.12 41.67 -5.14
C PRO A 74 5.09 42.56 -4.42
N SER A 75 4.50 43.53 -5.13
CA SER A 75 3.46 44.40 -4.53
C SER A 75 2.20 43.63 -4.12
N SER A 76 1.99 42.45 -4.73
CA SER A 76 0.95 41.50 -4.39
C SER A 76 1.52 40.09 -4.40
N GLY A 77 1.54 39.42 -3.25
CA GLY A 77 2.07 38.06 -3.10
C GLY A 77 3.07 37.96 -1.93
N PRO A 78 3.51 36.74 -1.60
CA PRO A 78 4.53 36.53 -0.58
C PRO A 78 5.90 37.01 -1.08
N ALA A 79 6.74 37.51 -0.16
CA ALA A 79 8.14 37.81 -0.47
C ALA A 79 8.91 36.51 -0.77
N VAL A 80 9.75 36.55 -1.80
CA VAL A 80 10.57 35.42 -2.22
C VAL A 80 12.03 35.78 -2.00
N ARG A 81 12.72 35.03 -1.14
CA ARG A 81 14.16 35.24 -0.94
C ARG A 81 14.89 34.88 -2.24
N LEU A 82 15.67 35.83 -2.75
CA LEU A 82 16.42 35.64 -3.99
C LEU A 82 17.78 35.03 -3.73
N ILE A 83 18.54 35.52 -2.76
CA ILE A 83 19.88 34.97 -2.52
C ILE A 83 20.39 35.34 -1.14
N GLN A 84 21.20 34.44 -0.58
CA GLN A 84 22.13 34.70 0.52
C GLN A 84 23.55 34.72 -0.05
N MET A 85 24.20 35.88 -0.02
CA MET A 85 25.51 36.07 -0.62
C MET A 85 26.53 36.37 0.47
N TYR A 86 27.57 35.54 0.56
CA TYR A 86 28.72 35.82 1.41
C TYR A 86 29.70 36.72 0.67
N ALA A 87 30.44 37.55 1.41
CA ALA A 87 31.44 38.45 0.85
C ALA A 87 32.28 37.73 -0.21
N PRO A 88 32.34 38.25 -1.46
CA PRO A 88 33.03 37.57 -2.52
C PRO A 88 34.51 37.44 -2.17
N SER A 89 35.15 36.45 -2.81
CA SER A 89 36.60 36.37 -2.92
C SER A 89 37.21 37.78 -3.07
N PRO A 90 38.34 38.09 -2.40
CA PRO A 90 38.95 39.42 -2.32
C PRO A 90 39.38 40.08 -3.65
N SER A 91 38.99 39.53 -4.81
CA SER A 91 39.38 39.95 -6.15
C SER A 91 38.39 40.87 -6.88
N THR A 92 37.09 40.88 -6.55
CA THR A 92 36.09 41.64 -7.34
C THR A 92 35.28 42.68 -6.56
N ASN A 93 35.25 42.64 -5.22
CA ASN A 93 34.51 43.58 -4.34
C ASN A 93 32.98 43.72 -4.56
N ASP A 94 32.40 42.92 -5.47
CA ASP A 94 31.02 43.03 -5.91
C ASP A 94 30.30 41.68 -5.78
N TYR A 95 29.10 41.71 -5.20
CA TYR A 95 28.20 40.57 -5.09
C TYR A 95 27.32 40.56 -6.35
N SER A 96 27.58 39.66 -7.30
CA SER A 96 26.74 39.54 -8.50
C SER A 96 25.95 38.25 -8.47
N PHE A 97 24.67 38.33 -8.83
CA PHE A 97 23.82 37.17 -9.05
C PHE A 97 23.01 37.33 -10.32
N VAL A 98 22.62 36.22 -10.93
CA VAL A 98 21.67 36.23 -12.05
C VAL A 98 20.28 36.09 -11.45
N TRP A 99 19.43 37.08 -11.69
CA TRP A 99 18.03 37.05 -11.36
C TRP A 99 17.26 36.55 -12.59
N PRO A 100 16.73 35.30 -12.58
CA PRO A 100 15.95 34.78 -13.69
C PRO A 100 14.55 35.36 -13.62
N THR A 101 14.41 36.65 -13.95
CA THR A 101 13.15 37.37 -13.72
C THR A 101 11.97 36.72 -14.44
N GLN A 102 12.25 35.99 -15.53
CA GLN A 102 11.30 35.18 -16.29
C GLN A 102 10.74 33.95 -15.57
N LYS A 103 11.17 33.64 -14.35
CA LYS A 103 10.58 32.57 -13.51
C LYS A 103 9.56 33.09 -12.48
N TYR A 104 9.31 34.40 -12.44
CA TYR A 104 8.37 35.02 -11.50
C TYR A 104 7.18 35.66 -12.24
N LEU A 105 6.09 35.88 -11.51
CA LEU A 105 4.95 36.65 -11.98
C LEU A 105 5.35 38.08 -12.35
N ASP A 106 4.81 38.55 -13.47
CA ASP A 106 4.91 39.93 -13.89
C ASP A 106 4.20 40.86 -12.90
N GLY A 107 4.81 42.02 -12.67
CA GLY A 107 4.26 43.02 -11.76
C GLY A 107 5.32 43.93 -11.15
N SER A 108 4.86 45.01 -10.52
CA SER A 108 5.73 45.90 -9.77
C SER A 108 6.02 45.35 -8.38
N GLY A 109 7.18 45.68 -7.84
CA GLY A 109 7.58 45.33 -6.47
C GLY A 109 8.90 45.97 -6.11
N THR A 110 9.58 45.39 -5.13
CA THR A 110 10.88 45.89 -4.66
C THR A 110 11.88 44.76 -4.48
N LEU A 111 13.10 44.98 -4.96
CA LEU A 111 14.27 44.24 -4.55
C LEU A 111 14.76 44.81 -3.21
N SER A 112 14.65 44.02 -2.15
CA SER A 112 15.08 44.33 -0.79
C SER A 112 16.50 43.80 -0.57
N LEU A 113 17.44 44.69 -0.24
CA LEU A 113 18.82 44.33 0.09
C LEU A 113 19.11 44.58 1.58
N GLN A 114 19.62 43.57 2.28
CA GLN A 114 19.85 43.62 3.72
C GLN A 114 21.23 43.06 4.06
N GLN A 115 21.98 43.75 4.91
CA GLN A 115 23.29 43.31 5.37
C GLN A 115 23.17 42.55 6.70
N GLY A 116 23.89 41.43 6.80
CA GLY A 116 24.08 40.61 7.99
C GLY A 116 22.92 39.69 8.34
N SER A 117 21.67 40.15 8.18
CA SER A 117 20.46 39.37 8.48
C SER A 117 19.24 39.88 7.72
N ILE A 118 18.29 38.99 7.41
CA ILE A 118 16.96 39.34 6.88
C ILE A 118 16.10 40.16 7.85
N GLY A 119 16.54 40.35 9.10
CA GLY A 119 15.92 41.27 10.06
C GLY A 119 16.47 42.70 10.02
N SER A 120 17.54 42.95 9.27
CA SER A 120 18.21 44.25 9.21
C SER A 120 17.42 45.31 8.42
N ALA A 121 17.75 46.58 8.58
CA ALA A 121 17.15 47.64 7.76
C ALA A 121 17.41 47.39 6.26
N ALA A 122 16.37 47.42 5.43
CA ALA A 122 16.49 47.10 4.01
C ALA A 122 16.73 48.33 3.13
N VAL A 123 17.57 48.16 2.12
CA VAL A 123 17.65 49.06 0.96
C VAL A 123 16.65 48.55 -0.08
N MET A 124 15.60 49.34 -0.32
CA MET A 124 14.48 48.95 -1.18
C MET A 124 14.63 49.57 -2.56
N ILE A 125 14.67 48.73 -3.58
CA ILE A 125 14.87 49.14 -4.97
C ILE A 125 13.62 48.78 -5.77
N ALA A 126 12.88 49.78 -6.23
CA ALA A 126 11.67 49.56 -7.01
C ALA A 126 12.00 48.98 -8.38
N VAL A 127 11.36 47.87 -8.73
CA VAL A 127 11.55 47.18 -10.02
C VAL A 127 10.20 46.64 -10.51
N THR A 128 10.06 46.50 -11.82
CA THR A 128 8.89 45.90 -12.47
C THR A 128 9.34 44.74 -13.36
N LEU A 129 8.76 43.56 -13.16
CA LEU A 129 9.00 42.39 -14.01
C LEU A 129 8.00 42.38 -15.16
N THR A 130 8.47 42.24 -16.40
CA THR A 130 7.63 42.23 -17.61
C THR A 130 8.02 41.11 -18.57
N ASN A 131 8.02 39.88 -18.06
CA ASN A 131 8.44 38.66 -18.75
C ASN A 131 7.34 38.00 -19.58
N GLY A 132 6.09 38.50 -19.48
CA GLY A 132 4.91 37.87 -20.04
C GLY A 132 4.26 36.83 -19.11
N ASN A 133 4.71 36.71 -17.85
CA ASN A 133 4.21 35.72 -16.89
C ASN A 133 3.00 36.24 -16.11
N ALA A 134 1.79 36.03 -16.64
CA ALA A 134 0.56 36.39 -15.95
C ALA A 134 0.12 35.37 -14.85
N THR A 135 0.68 34.16 -14.89
CA THR A 135 0.51 33.07 -13.92
C THR A 135 1.89 32.46 -13.62
N ASP A 136 2.05 31.81 -12.47
CA ASP A 136 3.34 31.24 -12.05
C ASP A 136 3.86 30.30 -13.14
N PHE A 137 5.12 30.43 -13.52
CA PHE A 137 5.68 29.69 -14.63
C PHE A 137 5.97 28.25 -14.16
N GLN A 138 5.62 27.29 -15.02
CA GLN A 138 6.05 25.90 -14.90
C GLN A 138 6.82 25.59 -16.16
N HIS A 139 8.03 25.03 -16.05
CA HIS A 139 8.71 24.48 -17.22
C HIS A 139 7.79 23.45 -17.88
N ASN A 140 7.58 23.65 -19.17
CA ASN A 140 6.86 22.74 -20.06
C ASN A 140 7.80 22.52 -21.25
N PRO A 141 8.23 21.30 -21.51
CA PRO A 141 7.60 20.06 -21.07
C PRO A 141 8.02 19.53 -19.67
N ASN A 142 7.07 18.93 -18.96
CA ASN A 142 7.33 18.06 -17.78
C ASN A 142 7.92 16.73 -18.27
N ASP A 143 9.13 16.78 -18.81
CA ASP A 143 9.77 15.70 -19.56
C ASP A 143 11.02 15.14 -18.88
N TRP A 144 11.08 15.18 -17.54
CA TRP A 144 12.17 14.60 -16.76
C TRP A 144 12.59 13.19 -17.23
N THR A 145 11.66 12.37 -17.73
CA THR A 145 11.95 11.02 -18.26
C THR A 145 12.87 11.02 -19.48
N SER A 146 12.95 12.11 -20.25
CA SER A 146 13.89 12.29 -21.36
C SER A 146 15.35 12.35 -20.89
N TYR A 147 15.57 12.61 -19.60
CA TYR A 147 16.88 12.72 -18.96
C TYR A 147 17.20 11.50 -18.09
N LEU A 148 16.40 10.44 -18.19
CA LEU A 148 16.81 9.14 -17.67
C LEU A 148 18.02 8.63 -18.47
N PRO A 149 18.99 7.98 -17.81
CA PRO A 149 20.22 7.57 -18.48
C PRO A 149 19.91 6.49 -19.52
N ALA A 150 20.41 6.68 -20.74
CA ALA A 150 20.30 5.68 -21.80
C ALA A 150 21.06 4.40 -21.42
N PRO A 151 20.66 3.20 -21.91
CA PRO A 151 21.35 1.96 -21.60
C PRO A 151 22.85 2.05 -21.85
N TRP A 152 23.66 1.63 -20.86
CA TRP A 152 25.10 1.64 -20.99
C TRP A 152 25.56 0.64 -22.04
N THR A 153 26.35 1.09 -23.02
CA THR A 153 26.98 0.22 -24.03
C THR A 153 28.47 0.47 -24.17
N GLY A 154 29.07 1.18 -23.21
CA GLY A 154 30.48 1.55 -23.24
C GLY A 154 31.40 0.34 -23.09
N ALA A 155 32.61 0.40 -23.67
CA ALA A 155 33.57 -0.71 -23.64
C ALA A 155 34.16 -0.99 -22.25
N ASN A 156 34.05 -0.03 -21.33
CA ASN A 156 34.50 -0.12 -19.94
C ASN A 156 33.29 -0.19 -19.02
N ASP A 157 33.53 -0.57 -17.77
CA ASP A 157 32.53 -0.46 -16.72
C ASP A 157 32.21 1.03 -16.49
N PRO A 158 30.92 1.40 -16.32
CA PRO A 158 30.54 2.79 -16.14
C PRO A 158 30.88 3.29 -14.75
N HIS A 159 31.21 4.57 -14.69
CA HIS A 159 31.40 5.34 -13.45
C HIS A 159 30.19 6.22 -13.15
N ILE A 160 29.88 6.38 -11.87
CA ILE A 160 28.78 7.21 -11.36
C ILE A 160 29.37 8.09 -10.27
N LEU A 161 29.26 9.40 -10.39
CA LEU A 161 29.58 10.27 -9.27
C LEU A 161 28.35 10.40 -8.36
N ALA A 162 28.54 10.49 -7.05
CA ALA A 162 27.45 10.71 -6.10
C ALA A 162 27.89 11.62 -4.95
N VAL A 163 27.13 12.71 -4.72
CA VAL A 163 27.32 13.61 -3.57
C VAL A 163 26.10 14.49 -3.32
N GLY A 164 25.83 14.82 -2.05
CA GLY A 164 24.83 15.79 -1.60
C GLY A 164 25.47 16.95 -0.84
N ASP A 165 24.64 17.89 -0.38
CA ASP A 165 25.04 18.96 0.56
C ASP A 165 26.19 19.83 0.02
N GLY A 166 26.15 20.06 -1.28
CA GLY A 166 27.14 20.81 -2.02
C GLY A 166 26.66 22.22 -2.35
N PRO A 167 25.61 22.35 -3.19
CA PRO A 167 25.19 23.60 -3.80
C PRO A 167 25.03 24.73 -2.79
N SER A 168 25.98 25.67 -2.81
CA SER A 168 26.05 26.87 -1.98
C SER A 168 27.04 27.86 -2.64
N ASN A 169 27.26 29.02 -2.02
CA ASN A 169 28.25 29.99 -2.50
C ASN A 169 29.67 29.76 -1.92
N GLU A 170 29.90 28.63 -1.27
CA GLU A 170 31.20 28.34 -0.66
C GLU A 170 32.26 27.95 -1.70
N VAL A 171 33.53 28.29 -1.40
CA VAL A 171 34.66 27.97 -2.29
C VAL A 171 34.79 26.46 -2.50
N ALA A 172 34.59 25.66 -1.45
CA ALA A 172 34.66 24.21 -1.54
C ALA A 172 33.52 23.63 -2.41
N SER A 173 32.30 24.15 -2.25
CA SER A 173 31.15 23.80 -3.11
C SER A 173 31.41 24.10 -4.58
N ASN A 174 31.84 25.32 -4.90
CA ASN A 174 32.13 25.71 -6.28
C ASN A 174 33.30 24.91 -6.88
N ALA A 175 34.30 24.56 -6.08
CA ALA A 175 35.38 23.67 -6.51
C ALA A 175 34.87 22.25 -6.80
N MET A 176 33.91 21.75 -6.01
CA MET A 176 33.28 20.46 -6.24
C MET A 176 32.46 20.44 -7.53
N ALA A 177 31.63 21.47 -7.74
CA ALA A 177 30.86 21.65 -8.96
C ALA A 177 31.75 21.62 -10.22
N ASN A 178 32.84 22.40 -10.20
CA ASN A 178 33.81 22.43 -11.30
C ASN A 178 34.47 21.06 -11.53
N ARG A 179 34.72 20.30 -10.46
CA ARG A 179 35.29 18.96 -10.57
C ARG A 179 34.32 17.99 -11.23
N ILE A 180 33.06 17.96 -10.79
CA ILE A 180 32.02 17.09 -11.36
C ILE A 180 31.84 17.41 -12.85
N ALA A 181 31.73 18.69 -13.20
CA ALA A 181 31.64 19.14 -14.60
C ALA A 181 32.89 18.78 -15.43
N ALA A 182 34.08 18.78 -14.82
CA ALA A 182 35.32 18.39 -15.52
C ALA A 182 35.43 16.88 -15.75
N VAL A 183 34.81 16.06 -14.89
CA VAL A 183 34.73 14.60 -15.09
C VAL A 183 33.68 14.27 -16.15
N ASP A 184 32.58 15.03 -16.20
CA ASP A 184 31.45 14.80 -17.12
C ASP A 184 30.93 13.35 -17.03
N PRO A 185 30.46 12.93 -15.84
CA PRO A 185 30.10 11.54 -15.63
C PRO A 185 28.86 11.16 -16.46
N PRO A 186 28.78 9.91 -16.96
CA PRO A 186 27.61 9.46 -17.71
C PRO A 186 26.34 9.37 -16.84
N LEU A 187 26.49 9.37 -15.53
CA LEU A 187 25.43 9.45 -14.54
C LEU A 187 25.97 10.15 -13.29
N PHE A 188 25.23 11.14 -12.78
CA PHE A 188 25.52 11.81 -11.51
C PHE A 188 24.32 11.66 -10.56
N LEU A 189 24.54 11.13 -9.36
CA LEU A 189 23.52 11.11 -8.31
C LEU A 189 23.71 12.32 -7.40
N PHE A 190 22.78 13.28 -7.51
CA PHE A 190 22.78 14.42 -6.59
C PHE A 190 21.90 14.10 -5.38
N LEU A 191 22.51 13.97 -4.21
CA LEU A 191 21.87 13.39 -3.02
C LEU A 191 21.09 14.41 -2.16
N GLY A 192 20.66 15.51 -2.77
CA GLY A 192 19.84 16.56 -2.13
C GLY A 192 20.63 17.64 -1.39
N ASP A 193 19.88 18.64 -0.93
CA ASP A 193 20.30 19.86 -0.24
C ASP A 193 21.04 20.91 -1.09
N ILE A 194 20.21 21.82 -1.63
CA ILE A 194 20.53 23.10 -2.25
C ILE A 194 20.25 24.21 -1.23
N TYR A 195 21.32 24.82 -0.75
CA TYR A 195 21.21 25.70 0.40
C TYR A 195 20.63 27.08 0.06
N GLU A 196 19.88 27.72 0.95
CA GLU A 196 19.48 27.23 2.28
C GLU A 196 18.04 26.69 2.31
N THR A 197 17.25 26.88 1.26
CA THR A 197 15.84 26.44 1.24
C THR A 197 15.35 25.94 -0.13
N GLY A 198 16.23 25.73 -1.11
CA GLY A 198 15.85 25.23 -2.44
C GLY A 198 14.79 26.08 -3.18
N THR A 199 14.73 27.40 -2.96
CA THR A 199 13.85 28.28 -3.74
C THR A 199 14.23 28.30 -5.23
N PHE A 200 13.36 28.79 -6.12
CA PHE A 200 13.67 28.93 -7.56
C PHE A 200 15.02 29.61 -7.81
N THR A 201 15.31 30.62 -7.00
CA THR A 201 16.54 31.39 -7.11
C THR A 201 17.75 30.66 -6.57
N GLU A 202 17.59 29.91 -5.47
CA GLU A 202 18.67 29.12 -4.89
C GLU A 202 19.07 27.97 -5.81
N ASN A 203 18.10 27.34 -6.49
CA ASN A 203 18.39 26.40 -7.56
C ASN A 203 19.29 27.06 -8.63
N LEU A 204 18.96 28.25 -9.14
CA LEU A 204 19.84 28.88 -10.14
C LEU A 204 21.20 29.33 -9.59
N ASN A 205 21.24 29.96 -8.42
CA ASN A 205 22.46 30.61 -7.96
C ASN A 205 23.42 29.65 -7.26
N HIS A 206 22.92 28.61 -6.62
CA HIS A 206 23.74 27.64 -5.91
C HIS A 206 23.92 26.35 -6.70
N TYR A 207 22.87 25.88 -7.39
CA TYR A 207 23.02 24.76 -8.31
C TYR A 207 23.57 25.23 -9.66
N GLY A 208 23.07 26.32 -10.23
CA GLY A 208 23.58 26.90 -11.48
C GLY A 208 22.56 26.91 -12.61
N VAL A 209 22.96 27.46 -13.75
CA VAL A 209 22.21 27.36 -15.01
C VAL A 209 22.11 25.88 -15.37
N SER A 210 20.89 25.39 -15.59
CA SER A 210 20.65 24.00 -15.93
C SER A 210 21.07 23.72 -17.37
N ASN A 211 21.92 22.71 -17.57
CA ASN A 211 22.28 22.24 -18.91
C ASN A 211 21.07 21.64 -19.66
N ILE A 212 20.02 21.24 -18.94
CA ILE A 212 18.73 20.78 -19.48
C ILE A 212 18.04 21.92 -20.25
N ASP A 213 17.98 23.12 -19.64
CA ASP A 213 17.36 24.32 -20.22
C ASP A 213 18.26 24.97 -21.28
N HIS A 214 19.58 24.98 -21.04
CA HIS A 214 20.57 25.68 -21.84
C HIS A 214 21.75 24.77 -22.22
N PRO A 215 21.56 23.83 -23.17
CA PRO A 215 22.59 22.86 -23.55
C PRO A 215 23.92 23.51 -23.92
N GLY A 216 25.00 23.06 -23.28
CA GLY A 216 26.37 23.54 -23.44
C GLY A 216 26.67 24.86 -22.71
N GLN A 217 25.73 25.38 -21.92
CA GLN A 217 25.85 26.64 -21.17
C GLN A 217 25.55 26.47 -19.68
N GLY A 218 25.39 25.24 -19.20
CA GLY A 218 25.20 24.98 -17.78
C GLY A 218 26.37 25.49 -16.94
N THR A 219 26.08 25.93 -15.72
CA THR A 219 27.08 26.49 -14.80
C THR A 219 27.03 25.79 -13.46
N LEU A 220 28.11 25.90 -12.67
CA LEU A 220 28.22 25.27 -11.35
C LEU A 220 27.82 23.79 -11.41
N TRP A 221 26.92 23.34 -10.53
CA TRP A 221 26.40 21.98 -10.46
C TRP A 221 25.42 21.68 -11.60
N GLY A 222 24.75 22.71 -12.13
CA GLY A 222 23.83 22.65 -13.27
C GLY A 222 24.51 22.32 -14.59
N ALA A 223 25.85 22.41 -14.65
CA ALA A 223 26.65 22.03 -15.82
C ALA A 223 26.47 20.56 -16.25
N THR A 224 26.12 19.66 -15.31
CA THR A 224 25.88 18.24 -15.58
C THR A 224 24.42 17.85 -15.40
N ALA A 225 23.49 18.82 -15.32
CA ALA A 225 22.08 18.57 -15.00
C ALA A 225 21.41 17.52 -15.92
N ASP A 226 21.83 17.42 -17.18
CA ASP A 226 21.34 16.45 -18.16
C ASP A 226 21.77 14.99 -17.90
N THR A 227 22.74 14.77 -17.02
CA THR A 227 23.15 13.44 -16.53
C THR A 227 22.84 13.23 -15.04
N THR A 228 22.26 14.24 -14.39
CA THR A 228 21.92 14.19 -12.96
C THR A 228 20.62 13.45 -12.73
N GLN A 229 20.61 12.52 -11.77
CA GLN A 229 19.41 12.03 -11.11
C GLN A 229 19.35 12.64 -9.70
N PRO A 230 18.41 13.57 -9.45
CA PRO A 230 18.38 14.37 -8.23
C PRO A 230 17.44 13.76 -7.17
N THR A 231 17.89 13.75 -5.93
CA THR A 231 17.08 13.43 -4.75
C THR A 231 16.64 14.70 -4.03
N LEU A 232 15.43 14.69 -3.44
CA LEU A 232 14.91 15.80 -2.64
C LEU A 232 15.48 15.81 -1.20
N GLY A 233 16.22 16.85 -0.83
CA GLY A 233 16.72 17.08 0.52
C GLY A 233 15.77 17.86 1.43
N ASN A 234 16.12 17.96 2.72
CA ASN A 234 15.28 18.66 3.69
C ASN A 234 15.30 20.18 3.50
N HIS A 235 16.35 20.73 2.87
CA HIS A 235 16.39 22.14 2.50
C HIS A 235 15.41 22.44 1.35
N GLU A 236 15.17 21.51 0.42
CA GLU A 236 14.26 21.70 -0.71
C GLU A 236 12.81 21.42 -0.34
N LYS A 237 12.57 20.62 0.70
CA LYS A 237 11.22 20.23 1.15
C LYS A 237 10.28 21.42 1.35
N VAL A 238 10.80 22.57 1.78
CA VAL A 238 9.98 23.77 1.98
C VAL A 238 9.57 24.45 0.66
N ASN A 239 10.20 24.11 -0.45
CA ASN A 239 9.98 24.65 -1.79
C ASN A 239 9.94 23.56 -2.89
N VAL A 240 9.30 22.41 -2.63
CA VAL A 240 9.19 21.29 -3.61
C VAL A 240 8.79 21.73 -5.03
N PRO A 241 7.83 22.66 -5.23
CA PRO A 241 7.50 23.10 -6.59
C PRO A 241 8.68 23.72 -7.36
N ALA A 242 9.58 24.44 -6.67
CA ALA A 242 10.75 25.03 -7.30
C ALA A 242 11.80 23.98 -7.69
N TRP A 243 11.98 22.97 -6.82
CA TRP A 243 12.84 21.83 -7.13
C TRP A 243 12.30 21.02 -8.31
N MET A 244 11.00 20.70 -8.30
CA MET A 244 10.36 19.98 -9.41
C MET A 244 10.43 20.77 -10.71
N ASP A 245 10.28 22.09 -10.66
CA ASP A 245 10.39 22.97 -11.82
C ASP A 245 11.81 22.93 -12.43
N TYR A 246 12.85 23.07 -11.60
CA TYR A 246 14.25 22.98 -12.06
C TYR A 246 14.57 21.64 -12.74
N TRP A 247 13.95 20.55 -12.25
CA TRP A 247 14.14 19.19 -12.76
C TRP A 247 13.01 18.72 -13.68
N HIS A 248 12.33 19.63 -14.39
CA HIS A 248 11.38 19.29 -15.45
C HIS A 248 10.26 18.33 -15.03
N GLY A 249 9.77 18.50 -13.81
CA GLY A 249 8.71 17.69 -13.22
C GLY A 249 9.17 16.35 -12.65
N HIS A 250 10.46 16.19 -12.34
CA HIS A 250 10.99 14.98 -11.70
C HIS A 250 10.16 14.62 -10.45
N PRO A 251 9.72 13.36 -10.31
CA PRO A 251 9.01 12.90 -9.12
C PRO A 251 9.89 13.00 -7.88
N VAL A 252 9.29 13.13 -6.71
CA VAL A 252 10.06 13.16 -5.45
C VAL A 252 10.59 11.78 -5.03
N TYR A 253 10.11 10.70 -5.65
CA TYR A 253 10.68 9.35 -5.59
C TYR A 253 10.40 8.64 -6.92
N THR A 254 11.34 7.84 -7.40
CA THR A 254 11.25 7.16 -8.69
C THR A 254 12.18 5.95 -8.75
N SER A 255 12.19 5.24 -9.88
CA SER A 255 13.15 4.17 -10.14
C SER A 255 13.54 4.12 -11.61
N PHE A 256 14.73 3.61 -11.88
CA PHE A 256 15.22 3.37 -13.25
C PHE A 256 16.25 2.23 -13.26
N THR A 257 16.55 1.68 -14.43
CA THR A 257 17.57 0.65 -14.58
C THR A 257 18.69 1.15 -15.49
N TRP A 258 19.93 1.00 -15.06
CA TRP A 258 21.09 1.41 -15.83
C TRP A 258 22.30 0.52 -15.52
N GLY A 259 23.08 0.13 -16.53
CA GLY A 259 24.20 -0.82 -16.35
C GLY A 259 23.80 -2.20 -15.79
N GLY A 260 22.53 -2.59 -15.93
CA GLY A 260 21.96 -3.79 -15.31
C GLY A 260 21.83 -3.70 -13.79
N VAL A 261 21.75 -2.48 -13.25
CA VAL A 261 21.46 -2.18 -11.83
C VAL A 261 20.12 -1.49 -11.76
N LEU A 262 19.27 -1.89 -10.80
CA LEU A 262 18.08 -1.12 -10.43
C LEU A 262 18.48 0.00 -9.48
N PHE A 263 18.12 1.23 -9.84
CA PHE A 263 18.26 2.41 -9.01
C PHE A 263 16.89 2.81 -8.47
N LEU A 264 16.80 3.01 -7.16
CA LEU A 264 15.60 3.46 -6.45
C LEU A 264 15.90 4.80 -5.75
N ASP A 265 15.30 5.87 -6.25
CA ASP A 265 15.38 7.22 -5.67
C ASP A 265 14.21 7.42 -4.72
N LEU A 266 14.49 7.69 -3.44
CA LEU A 266 13.50 7.77 -2.38
C LEU A 266 13.52 9.14 -1.68
N ASN A 267 12.39 9.50 -1.06
CA ASN A 267 12.23 10.76 -0.35
C ASN A 267 12.22 10.57 1.16
N SER A 268 13.40 10.63 1.76
CA SER A 268 13.56 10.62 3.22
C SER A 268 13.23 11.97 3.89
N SER A 269 12.89 13.02 3.13
CA SER A 269 12.43 14.29 3.72
C SER A 269 10.99 14.19 4.27
N GLN A 270 10.39 13.01 4.22
CA GLN A 270 9.09 12.65 4.78
C GLN A 270 9.18 11.30 5.51
N ASN A 271 8.10 10.87 6.16
CA ASN A 271 8.09 9.58 6.86
C ASN A 271 8.00 8.42 5.85
N MET A 272 8.90 7.44 5.96
CA MET A 272 8.98 6.29 5.06
C MET A 272 8.40 5.02 5.70
N THR A 273 7.30 5.17 6.46
CA THR A 273 6.66 4.06 7.18
C THR A 273 5.80 3.20 6.27
N VAL A 274 5.41 2.00 6.73
CA VAL A 274 4.53 1.07 5.97
C VAL A 274 3.19 1.66 5.53
N ALA A 275 2.75 2.77 6.13
CA ALA A 275 1.52 3.46 5.77
C ALA A 275 1.68 4.44 4.59
N HIS A 276 2.91 4.77 4.20
CA HIS A 276 3.19 5.77 3.18
C HIS A 276 3.12 5.19 1.76
N ALA A 277 2.67 5.99 0.79
CA ALA A 277 2.56 5.55 -0.60
C ALA A 277 3.92 5.15 -1.21
N GLU A 278 4.98 5.82 -0.77
CA GLU A 278 6.35 5.53 -1.18
C GLU A 278 6.83 4.13 -0.74
N TYR A 279 6.42 3.66 0.44
CA TYR A 279 6.72 2.30 0.90
C TYR A 279 6.11 1.26 -0.06
N ASN A 280 4.84 1.45 -0.43
CA ASN A 280 4.16 0.57 -1.38
C ASN A 280 4.79 0.65 -2.77
N PHE A 281 5.24 1.83 -3.19
CA PHE A 281 5.99 2.01 -4.44
C PHE A 281 7.30 1.20 -4.42
N ALA A 282 8.15 1.40 -3.41
CA ALA A 282 9.40 0.66 -3.26
C ALA A 282 9.16 -0.85 -3.25
N GLN A 283 8.17 -1.33 -2.48
CA GLN A 283 7.81 -2.74 -2.43
C GLN A 283 7.41 -3.25 -3.82
N SER A 284 6.60 -2.51 -4.57
CA SER A 284 6.16 -2.93 -5.90
C SER A 284 7.30 -3.01 -6.93
N VAL A 285 8.30 -2.14 -6.80
CA VAL A 285 9.48 -2.15 -7.69
C VAL A 285 10.41 -3.32 -7.33
N LEU A 286 10.66 -3.54 -6.04
CA LEU A 286 11.57 -4.58 -5.54
C LEU A 286 11.01 -6.00 -5.67
N THR A 287 9.69 -6.15 -5.77
CA THR A 287 9.03 -7.45 -5.96
C THR A 287 8.58 -7.69 -7.40
N ALA A 288 8.97 -6.81 -8.33
CA ALA A 288 8.64 -6.96 -9.73
C ALA A 288 9.33 -8.20 -10.33
N PRO A 289 8.71 -8.86 -11.32
CA PRO A 289 9.39 -9.94 -12.03
C PRO A 289 10.59 -9.37 -12.79
N ASN A 290 11.77 -10.00 -12.61
CA ASN A 290 13.05 -9.64 -13.23
C ASN A 290 13.74 -8.38 -12.67
N VAL A 291 13.69 -8.18 -11.34
CA VAL A 291 14.60 -7.22 -10.69
C VAL A 291 16.06 -7.61 -10.98
N PRO A 292 16.90 -6.68 -11.45
CA PRO A 292 18.31 -6.94 -11.66
C PRO A 292 19.03 -7.40 -10.37
N PRO A 293 20.07 -8.24 -10.47
CA PRO A 293 20.78 -8.74 -9.29
C PRO A 293 21.42 -7.64 -8.42
N CYS A 294 21.82 -6.53 -9.05
CA CYS A 294 22.31 -5.36 -8.35
C CYS A 294 21.16 -4.37 -8.12
N VAL A 295 20.97 -3.95 -6.87
CA VAL A 295 20.01 -2.90 -6.52
C VAL A 295 20.69 -1.83 -5.64
N VAL A 296 20.63 -0.58 -6.11
CA VAL A 296 21.11 0.62 -5.42
C VAL A 296 19.91 1.48 -5.05
N THR A 297 19.82 1.85 -3.79
CA THR A 297 18.85 2.86 -3.32
C THR A 297 19.58 4.13 -2.93
N PHE A 298 18.98 5.29 -3.17
CA PHE A 298 19.54 6.55 -2.72
C PHE A 298 18.45 7.50 -2.23
N PHE A 299 18.74 8.22 -1.15
CA PHE A 299 17.84 9.21 -0.54
C PHE A 299 18.64 10.14 0.37
N HIS A 300 18.10 11.30 0.74
CA HIS A 300 18.91 12.33 1.37
C HIS A 300 19.34 12.03 2.83
N ILE A 301 18.38 11.80 3.73
CA ILE A 301 18.56 11.60 5.17
C ILE A 301 18.88 10.11 5.44
N PRO A 302 20.05 9.78 5.99
CA PRO A 302 20.46 8.39 6.19
C PRO A 302 19.64 7.68 7.28
N ALA A 303 19.51 6.35 7.19
CA ALA A 303 18.82 5.54 8.19
C ALA A 303 19.67 5.35 9.46
N VAL A 304 21.00 5.32 9.31
CA VAL A 304 21.96 5.23 10.42
C VAL A 304 22.90 6.43 10.38
N THR A 305 23.14 7.07 11.53
CA THR A 305 24.00 8.28 11.62
C THR A 305 25.17 8.15 12.61
N SER A 306 25.25 7.02 13.31
CA SER A 306 26.40 6.67 14.16
C SER A 306 26.35 5.18 14.52
N ASN A 307 27.35 4.69 15.25
CA ASN A 307 27.35 3.32 15.79
C ASN A 307 26.15 3.02 16.71
N THR A 308 25.42 4.03 17.22
CA THR A 308 24.31 3.84 18.17
C THR A 308 23.01 4.53 17.78
N THR A 309 23.00 5.40 16.77
CA THR A 309 21.82 6.20 16.39
C THR A 309 21.23 5.69 15.09
N ILE A 310 19.94 5.33 15.15
CA ILE A 310 19.10 4.92 14.03
C ILE A 310 17.95 5.91 13.92
N ASN A 311 17.63 6.34 12.71
CA ASN A 311 16.49 7.20 12.45
C ASN A 311 15.23 6.33 12.28
N SER A 312 14.23 6.60 13.10
CA SER A 312 13.01 5.78 13.17
C SER A 312 12.11 5.97 11.94
N ASN A 313 12.23 7.09 11.22
CA ASN A 313 11.38 7.39 10.08
C ASN A 313 11.69 6.52 8.85
N GLU A 314 12.94 6.06 8.76
CA GLU A 314 13.50 5.25 7.67
C GLU A 314 13.53 3.76 8.04
N SER A 315 13.22 3.38 9.30
CA SER A 315 13.40 2.01 9.79
C SER A 315 12.53 0.97 9.08
N ASP A 316 11.26 1.30 8.79
CA ASP A 316 10.38 0.41 8.03
C ASP A 316 10.90 0.21 6.60
N MET A 317 11.27 1.30 5.92
CA MET A 317 11.84 1.24 4.57
C MET A 317 13.15 0.46 4.57
N TRP A 318 14.08 0.73 5.50
CA TRP A 318 15.33 -0.01 5.63
C TRP A 318 15.10 -1.52 5.68
N LYS A 319 14.14 -1.95 6.51
CA LYS A 319 13.76 -3.37 6.62
C LYS A 319 13.21 -3.92 5.31
N LEU A 320 12.39 -3.15 4.59
CA LEU A 320 11.91 -3.52 3.26
C LEU A 320 13.09 -3.68 2.28
N LEU A 321 14.01 -2.72 2.22
CA LEU A 321 15.16 -2.74 1.32
C LEU A 321 16.07 -3.96 1.60
N ALA A 322 16.46 -4.15 2.86
CA ALA A 322 17.29 -5.28 3.27
C ALA A 322 16.62 -6.63 2.97
N ASN A 323 15.32 -6.77 3.23
CA ASN A 323 14.62 -8.03 2.98
C ASN A 323 14.36 -8.32 1.50
N ASN A 324 14.65 -7.39 0.59
CA ASN A 324 14.39 -7.55 -0.85
C ASN A 324 15.66 -7.32 -1.68
N GLY A 325 16.83 -7.66 -1.12
CA GLY A 325 18.08 -7.78 -1.86
C GLY A 325 18.68 -6.46 -2.32
N VAL A 326 18.46 -5.36 -1.58
CA VAL A 326 19.17 -4.10 -1.83
C VAL A 326 20.61 -4.21 -1.34
N ASP A 327 21.58 -3.97 -2.22
CA ASP A 327 23.00 -4.13 -1.91
C ASP A 327 23.59 -2.85 -1.29
N LEU A 328 23.17 -1.69 -1.79
CA LEU A 328 23.77 -0.40 -1.46
C LEU A 328 22.73 0.69 -1.25
N VAL A 329 22.90 1.46 -0.17
CA VAL A 329 22.15 2.68 0.12
C VAL A 329 23.11 3.87 0.12
N VAL A 330 22.82 4.92 -0.65
CA VAL A 330 23.67 6.12 -0.73
C VAL A 330 22.90 7.35 -0.25
N ASN A 331 23.49 8.13 0.66
CA ASN A 331 22.86 9.27 1.32
C ASN A 331 23.71 10.54 1.30
N GLY A 332 23.08 11.68 1.56
CA GLY A 332 23.74 12.95 1.88
C GLY A 332 23.57 13.30 3.36
N HIS A 333 23.09 14.52 3.64
CA HIS A 333 22.60 15.08 4.91
C HIS A 333 23.65 15.27 6.02
N GLN A 334 24.49 14.26 6.28
CA GLN A 334 25.65 14.46 7.15
C GLN A 334 26.75 15.09 6.32
N HIS A 335 27.28 16.25 6.75
CA HIS A 335 28.25 17.00 5.97
C HIS A 335 29.69 16.41 6.03
N ASN A 336 29.82 15.10 5.89
CA ASN A 336 31.04 14.33 5.98
C ASN A 336 30.94 13.10 5.03
N MET A 337 31.96 12.25 5.04
CA MET A 337 31.95 10.98 4.30
C MET A 337 31.96 9.82 5.29
N GLU A 338 31.05 8.86 5.13
CA GLU A 338 30.97 7.67 5.99
C GLU A 338 30.66 6.42 5.18
N GLU A 339 31.28 5.31 5.58
CA GLU A 339 31.04 3.97 5.06
C GLU A 339 30.65 3.06 6.23
N TYR A 340 29.51 2.41 6.10
CA TYR A 340 29.03 1.41 7.05
C TYR A 340 29.42 0.01 6.59
N LYS A 341 29.59 -0.88 7.56
CA LYS A 341 29.66 -2.32 7.32
C LYS A 341 28.35 -2.80 6.69
N PRO A 342 28.33 -3.98 6.04
CA PRO A 342 27.08 -4.66 5.73
C PRO A 342 26.24 -4.81 6.99
N LEU A 343 24.97 -4.41 6.91
CA LEU A 343 24.00 -4.44 8.00
C LEU A 343 22.79 -5.27 7.57
N ASP A 344 22.18 -5.96 8.53
CA ASP A 344 20.90 -6.65 8.31
C ASP A 344 19.68 -5.72 8.45
N ALA A 345 18.49 -6.29 8.28
CA ALA A 345 17.22 -5.59 8.45
C ALA A 345 16.99 -4.98 9.84
N ASN A 346 17.80 -5.33 10.83
CA ASN A 346 17.78 -4.79 12.20
C ASN A 346 19.01 -3.91 12.50
N PHE A 347 19.71 -3.42 11.47
CA PHE A 347 20.89 -2.56 11.57
C PHE A 347 22.06 -3.20 12.34
N THR A 348 22.20 -4.53 12.27
CA THR A 348 23.27 -5.27 12.94
C THR A 348 24.29 -5.74 11.91
N ALA A 349 25.57 -5.47 12.20
CA ALA A 349 26.68 -5.92 11.37
C ALA A 349 27.10 -7.35 11.74
N GLY A 350 27.64 -8.09 10.77
CA GLY A 350 28.28 -9.40 10.99
C GLY A 350 27.31 -10.54 11.29
N THR A 351 26.01 -10.34 11.10
CA THR A 351 25.03 -11.43 11.08
C THR A 351 25.05 -12.13 9.71
N PRO A 352 24.55 -13.37 9.60
CA PRO A 352 24.46 -14.06 8.30
C PRO A 352 23.62 -13.31 7.26
N ASP A 353 22.67 -12.50 7.73
CA ASP A 353 21.72 -11.76 6.89
C ASP A 353 22.22 -10.34 6.58
N ALA A 354 23.36 -9.93 7.15
CA ALA A 354 23.94 -8.61 6.93
C ALA A 354 24.63 -8.53 5.56
N HIS A 355 24.05 -7.76 4.65
CA HIS A 355 24.53 -7.62 3.26
C HIS A 355 24.47 -6.16 2.77
N MET A 356 23.46 -5.40 3.17
CA MET A 356 23.23 -4.05 2.67
C MET A 356 24.21 -3.05 3.30
N VAL A 357 24.92 -2.29 2.47
CA VAL A 357 25.87 -1.25 2.88
C VAL A 357 25.22 0.13 2.80
N GLN A 358 25.46 1.00 3.79
CA GLN A 358 25.08 2.41 3.73
C GLN A 358 26.32 3.28 3.53
N LEU A 359 26.29 4.19 2.55
CA LEU A 359 27.32 5.19 2.28
C LEU A 359 26.73 6.59 2.46
N ILE A 360 27.42 7.44 3.21
CA ILE A 360 27.05 8.84 3.39
C ILE A 360 28.05 9.68 2.63
N SER A 361 27.61 10.28 1.52
CA SER A 361 28.35 11.20 0.65
C SER A 361 27.78 12.61 0.74
N GLY A 362 27.71 13.19 1.94
CA GLY A 362 27.22 14.57 2.15
C GLY A 362 28.34 15.61 2.23
N ALA A 363 29.54 15.29 1.75
CA ALA A 363 30.68 16.20 1.81
C ALA A 363 30.81 17.11 0.57
N GLY A 364 29.70 17.49 -0.08
CA GLY A 364 29.69 18.26 -1.33
C GLY A 364 30.32 19.64 -1.25
N GLY A 365 30.48 20.17 -0.04
CA GLY A 365 31.32 21.33 0.22
C GLY A 365 30.61 22.49 0.91
N HIS A 366 29.31 22.37 1.22
CA HIS A 366 28.65 23.28 2.13
C HIS A 366 28.94 22.89 3.59
N ALA A 367 29.50 23.82 4.38
CA ALA A 367 29.67 23.69 5.82
C ALA A 367 30.16 22.30 6.32
N THR A 368 31.22 21.75 5.72
CA THR A 368 31.71 20.39 6.05
C THR A 368 31.95 20.20 7.56
N SER A 369 31.42 19.12 8.12
CA SER A 369 31.39 18.85 9.57
C SER A 369 32.53 17.93 10.02
N SER A 370 32.75 17.84 11.35
CA SER A 370 33.66 16.84 11.92
C SER A 370 33.02 15.45 11.93
N ASN A 371 33.83 14.38 11.90
CA ASN A 371 33.35 13.00 12.03
C ASN A 371 33.43 12.47 13.47
N SER A 372 33.51 13.34 14.48
CA SER A 372 33.69 12.92 15.88
C SER A 372 32.53 12.07 16.43
N LYS A 373 31.35 12.11 15.78
CA LYS A 373 30.18 11.27 16.12
C LYS A 373 30.07 10.01 15.27
N ALA A 374 30.93 9.87 14.27
CA ALA A 374 30.88 8.84 13.24
C ALA A 374 32.21 8.10 13.12
N LEU A 375 32.90 7.85 14.22
CA LEU A 375 34.15 7.12 14.19
C LEU A 375 33.91 5.64 13.85
N PRO A 376 34.85 4.96 13.17
CA PRO A 376 34.79 3.52 12.95
C PRO A 376 34.51 2.73 14.23
N GLY A 377 33.67 1.69 14.14
CA GLY A 377 33.17 0.95 15.29
C GLY A 377 32.28 -0.23 14.90
N ASP A 378 31.22 -0.46 15.67
CA ASP A 378 30.33 -1.62 15.49
C ASP A 378 29.62 -1.63 14.13
N ARG A 379 29.19 -0.45 13.64
CA ARG A 379 28.48 -0.30 12.36
C ARG A 379 29.29 0.45 11.31
N ILE A 380 30.09 1.43 11.72
CA ILE A 380 30.87 2.26 10.79
C ILE A 380 32.20 1.56 10.50
N GLU A 381 32.49 1.34 9.23
CA GLU A 381 33.77 0.81 8.76
C GLU A 381 34.79 1.94 8.60
N TRP A 382 34.40 3.02 7.94
CA TRP A 382 35.28 4.15 7.65
C TRP A 382 34.54 5.48 7.71
N SER A 383 35.24 6.56 8.07
CA SER A 383 34.69 7.91 7.96
C SER A 383 35.75 9.00 7.84
N LYS A 384 35.35 10.12 7.25
CA LYS A 384 36.18 11.32 7.07
C LYS A 384 35.36 12.60 7.19
N GLY A 385 35.72 13.42 8.17
CA GLY A 385 35.18 14.78 8.33
C GLY A 385 36.10 15.87 7.77
N GLN A 386 35.58 17.10 7.73
CA GLN A 386 36.29 18.34 7.39
C GLN A 386 37.05 18.27 6.05
N THR A 387 36.54 17.49 5.11
CA THR A 387 37.12 17.31 3.79
C THR A 387 35.98 17.31 2.80
N ALA A 388 35.96 18.25 1.85
CA ALA A 388 35.00 18.21 0.76
C ALA A 388 35.40 17.10 -0.22
N GLY A 389 34.44 16.26 -0.60
CA GLY A 389 34.66 15.06 -1.39
C GLY A 389 33.38 14.55 -2.03
N LEU A 390 33.52 13.54 -2.87
CA LEU A 390 32.41 12.81 -3.48
C LEU A 390 32.75 11.32 -3.55
N LEU A 391 31.75 10.53 -3.93
CA LEU A 391 31.87 9.11 -4.22
C LEU A 391 31.96 8.89 -5.73
N ASP A 392 32.99 8.19 -6.21
CA ASP A 392 33.08 7.67 -7.58
C ASP A 392 32.79 6.16 -7.56
N MET A 393 31.59 5.77 -7.99
CA MET A 393 31.13 4.39 -8.01
C MET A 393 31.36 3.74 -9.37
N THR A 394 31.70 2.46 -9.40
CA THR A 394 31.90 1.66 -10.60
C THR A 394 30.91 0.49 -10.63
N LEU A 395 30.19 0.32 -11.73
CA LEU A 395 29.33 -0.86 -11.94
C LEU A 395 30.13 -2.01 -12.56
N GLY A 396 30.73 -2.84 -11.70
CA GLY A 396 31.63 -3.90 -12.09
C GLY A 396 30.95 -4.93 -12.97
N GLY A 397 31.53 -5.21 -14.14
CA GLY A 397 31.01 -6.20 -15.08
C GLY A 397 30.03 -5.65 -16.12
N ALA A 398 29.55 -4.40 -15.99
CA ALA A 398 28.55 -3.81 -16.88
C ALA A 398 29.08 -3.40 -18.28
N ARG A 399 30.39 -3.50 -18.51
CA ARG A 399 31.01 -3.22 -19.83
C ARG A 399 30.31 -3.94 -20.98
N ASN A 400 30.27 -3.28 -22.13
CA ASN A 400 29.62 -3.74 -23.36
C ASN A 400 28.11 -4.01 -23.21
N GLY A 401 27.45 -3.37 -22.24
CA GLY A 401 26.01 -3.53 -21.99
C GLY A 401 25.63 -4.82 -21.28
N ASN A 402 26.59 -5.45 -20.61
CA ASN A 402 26.30 -6.53 -19.69
C ASN A 402 25.64 -5.99 -18.41
N ALA A 403 25.04 -6.90 -17.62
CA ALA A 403 24.60 -6.55 -16.29
C ALA A 403 25.77 -6.49 -15.31
N ALA A 404 25.76 -5.51 -14.41
CA ALA A 404 26.70 -5.45 -13.31
C ALA A 404 26.58 -6.69 -12.41
N THR A 405 27.70 -7.09 -11.84
CA THR A 405 27.78 -8.17 -10.84
C THR A 405 28.31 -7.68 -9.50
N SER A 406 28.80 -6.44 -9.45
CA SER A 406 29.27 -5.80 -8.23
C SER A 406 29.16 -4.28 -8.35
N ILE A 407 29.10 -3.61 -7.21
CA ILE A 407 29.15 -2.15 -7.11
C ILE A 407 30.39 -1.80 -6.30
N GLY A 408 31.39 -1.21 -6.96
CA GLY A 408 32.59 -0.68 -6.32
C GLY A 408 32.46 0.82 -6.08
N TRP A 409 33.23 1.36 -5.16
CA TRP A 409 33.32 2.81 -4.94
C TRP A 409 34.69 3.27 -4.49
N GLN A 410 35.00 4.52 -4.81
CA GLN A 410 36.21 5.24 -4.44
C GLN A 410 35.81 6.62 -3.90
N TRP A 411 36.09 6.87 -2.62
CA TRP A 411 36.01 8.18 -2.00
C TRP A 411 37.15 9.06 -2.52
N GLN A 412 36.82 10.29 -2.96
CA GLN A 412 37.81 11.21 -3.50
C GLN A 412 37.63 12.63 -2.96
N ASP A 413 38.73 13.30 -2.62
CA ASP A 413 38.70 14.72 -2.25
C ASP A 413 38.41 15.63 -3.46
N VAL A 414 38.06 16.89 -3.25
CA VAL A 414 37.77 17.87 -4.32
C VAL A 414 38.88 18.06 -5.38
N ARG A 415 40.07 17.49 -5.21
CA ARG A 415 41.17 17.52 -6.19
C ARG A 415 41.33 16.20 -6.95
N GLY A 416 40.48 15.20 -6.67
CA GLY A 416 40.56 13.87 -7.28
C GLY A 416 41.57 12.95 -6.62
N ASN A 417 42.00 13.22 -5.38
CA ASN A 417 42.84 12.27 -4.65
C ASN A 417 41.97 11.20 -4.00
N ASP A 418 42.32 9.94 -4.23
CA ASP A 418 41.71 8.78 -3.60
C ASP A 418 41.94 8.79 -2.08
N LEU A 419 40.86 8.53 -1.33
CA LEU A 419 40.85 8.55 0.14
C LEU A 419 40.61 7.16 0.73
N HIS A 420 39.65 6.42 0.16
CA HIS A 420 39.24 5.09 0.61
C HIS A 420 38.37 4.43 -0.48
N ASP A 421 38.46 3.12 -0.60
CA ASP A 421 37.71 2.32 -1.57
C ASP A 421 36.99 1.16 -0.88
N GLY A 422 35.92 0.67 -1.52
CA GLY A 422 35.14 -0.47 -1.07
C GLY A 422 34.31 -1.05 -2.21
N SER A 423 33.64 -2.18 -1.96
CA SER A 423 32.76 -2.82 -2.93
C SER A 423 31.78 -3.79 -2.29
N VAL A 424 30.64 -4.00 -2.94
CA VAL A 424 29.72 -5.11 -2.68
C VAL A 424 29.54 -5.96 -3.93
N ASP A 425 29.51 -7.28 -3.77
CA ASP A 425 29.05 -8.19 -4.80
C ASP A 425 27.52 -8.22 -4.80
N CYS A 426 26.91 -8.18 -5.97
CA CYS A 426 25.46 -8.17 -6.10
C CYS A 426 24.89 -9.59 -6.15
N GLY A 427 23.67 -9.77 -5.64
CA GLY A 427 22.96 -11.05 -5.72
C GLY A 427 23.57 -12.16 -4.85
N SER A 428 24.43 -11.83 -3.89
CA SER A 428 24.99 -12.77 -2.91
C SER A 428 24.16 -12.89 -1.63
N VAL A 429 22.87 -12.52 -1.68
CA VAL A 429 21.98 -12.58 -0.51
C VAL A 429 21.85 -14.04 -0.07
N ALA A 430 21.94 -14.30 1.24
CA ALA A 430 21.61 -15.60 1.79
C ALA A 430 20.12 -15.87 1.56
N ASN A 431 19.76 -17.11 1.21
CA ASN A 431 18.37 -17.51 1.05
C ASN A 431 17.60 -17.35 2.37
N HIS A 432 16.45 -16.66 2.35
CA HIS A 432 15.53 -16.60 3.48
C HIS A 432 14.31 -17.48 3.24
N ALA A 433 13.76 -18.04 4.32
CA ALA A 433 12.52 -18.78 4.21
C ALA A 433 11.38 -17.85 3.74
N PRO A 434 10.38 -18.37 3.00
CA PRO A 434 9.22 -17.60 2.58
C PRO A 434 8.56 -16.89 3.77
N VAL A 435 8.09 -15.66 3.60
CA VAL A 435 7.25 -14.97 4.57
C VAL A 435 5.80 -15.42 4.36
N VAL A 436 5.21 -15.99 5.40
CA VAL A 436 3.86 -16.58 5.36
C VAL A 436 2.93 -15.85 6.33
N ASN A 437 1.73 -15.55 5.86
CA ASN A 437 0.65 -15.01 6.68
C ASN A 437 -0.65 -15.76 6.35
N ALA A 438 -1.25 -16.43 7.33
CA ALA A 438 -2.46 -17.24 7.20
C ALA A 438 -3.76 -16.41 7.19
N GLY A 439 -3.66 -15.10 7.42
CA GLY A 439 -4.78 -14.18 7.56
C GLY A 439 -5.33 -14.15 8.99
N PRO A 440 -6.31 -13.27 9.27
CA PRO A 440 -6.88 -13.13 10.60
C PRO A 440 -7.78 -14.32 10.99
N ASP A 441 -7.90 -14.56 12.30
CA ASP A 441 -8.86 -15.52 12.87
C ASP A 441 -10.30 -15.25 12.41
N GLN A 442 -11.08 -16.32 12.22
CA GLN A 442 -12.44 -16.24 11.68
C GLN A 442 -13.48 -16.93 12.56
N THR A 443 -14.73 -16.50 12.42
CA THR A 443 -15.89 -17.19 12.97
C THR A 443 -16.91 -17.42 11.87
N VAL A 444 -17.33 -18.67 11.68
CA VAL A 444 -18.36 -19.07 10.70
C VAL A 444 -19.44 -19.89 11.38
N LYS A 445 -20.63 -19.97 10.78
CA LYS A 445 -21.76 -20.78 11.29
C LYS A 445 -22.16 -21.79 10.23
N LEU A 446 -22.29 -23.07 10.60
CA LEU A 446 -22.69 -24.11 9.64
C LEU A 446 -24.04 -23.76 8.97
N PRO A 447 -24.19 -24.05 7.66
CA PRO A 447 -23.23 -24.71 6.77
C PRO A 447 -22.29 -23.74 6.01
N ALA A 448 -22.13 -22.50 6.46
CA ALA A 448 -21.27 -21.53 5.79
C ALA A 448 -19.79 -21.98 5.80
N GLN A 449 -19.08 -21.67 4.71
CA GLN A 449 -17.64 -21.89 4.55
C GLN A 449 -16.85 -20.67 5.05
N ALA A 450 -15.58 -20.87 5.40
CA ALA A 450 -14.64 -19.77 5.61
C ALA A 450 -13.84 -19.49 4.32
N THR A 451 -13.52 -18.22 4.07
CA THR A 451 -12.66 -17.80 2.96
C THR A 451 -11.29 -17.46 3.52
N MET A 452 -10.28 -18.24 3.19
CA MET A 452 -8.90 -18.04 3.60
C MET A 452 -8.26 -17.00 2.68
N GLN A 453 -7.64 -15.97 3.26
CA GLN A 453 -6.95 -14.90 2.54
C GLN A 453 -5.49 -14.88 2.97
N GLY A 454 -4.80 -16.01 2.76
CA GLY A 454 -3.39 -16.14 3.09
C GLY A 454 -2.49 -15.53 2.02
N SER A 455 -1.24 -15.28 2.39
CA SER A 455 -0.18 -14.82 1.49
C SER A 455 1.12 -15.57 1.78
N VAL A 456 1.86 -15.89 0.72
CA VAL A 456 3.22 -16.43 0.76
C VAL A 456 4.04 -15.57 -0.19
N THR A 457 5.06 -14.93 0.33
CA THR A 457 6.02 -14.12 -0.44
C THR A 457 7.42 -14.62 -0.13
N ASP A 458 8.33 -14.51 -1.08
CA ASP A 458 9.66 -15.08 -1.00
C ASP A 458 10.68 -14.12 -1.60
N ASP A 459 11.94 -14.25 -1.23
CA ASP A 459 13.04 -13.43 -1.77
C ASP A 459 13.49 -13.90 -3.17
N GLY A 460 12.92 -15.01 -3.68
CA GLY A 460 13.19 -15.55 -5.01
C GLY A 460 14.43 -16.44 -5.06
N LEU A 461 15.02 -16.74 -3.91
CA LEU A 461 16.15 -17.64 -3.79
C LEU A 461 15.69 -19.05 -3.33
N PRO A 462 16.50 -20.09 -3.52
CA PRO A 462 17.67 -20.16 -4.40
C PRO A 462 17.34 -20.18 -5.92
N ASP A 463 18.09 -19.45 -6.75
CA ASP A 463 18.00 -19.49 -8.23
C ASP A 463 19.25 -20.17 -8.87
N PRO A 464 19.15 -21.19 -9.79
CA PRO A 464 17.95 -21.87 -10.31
C PRO A 464 17.81 -23.36 -9.89
N PRO A 465 16.59 -23.88 -9.56
CA PRO A 465 15.30 -23.21 -9.37
C PRO A 465 14.67 -23.41 -7.98
N ALA A 466 14.11 -22.34 -7.40
CA ALA A 466 13.20 -22.38 -6.24
C ALA A 466 11.78 -21.99 -6.68
N THR A 467 10.94 -22.99 -6.96
CA THR A 467 9.51 -22.72 -7.10
C THR A 467 8.93 -22.58 -5.70
N VAL A 468 8.50 -21.37 -5.35
CA VAL A 468 7.78 -21.12 -4.11
C VAL A 468 6.43 -21.83 -4.16
N THR A 469 6.18 -22.70 -3.20
CA THR A 469 4.92 -23.42 -3.07
C THR A 469 4.23 -23.06 -1.77
N SER A 470 2.90 -23.11 -1.80
CA SER A 470 2.06 -22.92 -0.63
C SER A 470 1.20 -24.14 -0.37
N THR A 471 0.94 -24.47 0.88
CA THR A 471 0.02 -25.58 1.22
C THR A 471 -0.73 -25.31 2.52
N TRP A 472 -2.05 -25.44 2.46
CA TRP A 472 -2.94 -25.43 3.61
C TRP A 472 -3.08 -26.83 4.24
N SER A 473 -3.12 -26.88 5.56
CA SER A 473 -3.38 -28.11 6.32
C SER A 473 -4.20 -27.85 7.58
N GLN A 474 -4.95 -28.86 8.03
CA GLN A 474 -5.62 -28.84 9.33
C GLN A 474 -4.66 -29.37 10.40
N ILE A 475 -4.33 -28.53 11.40
CA ILE A 475 -3.48 -28.92 12.54
C ILE A 475 -4.33 -29.55 13.64
N SER A 476 -5.50 -28.98 13.93
CA SER A 476 -6.44 -29.54 14.92
C SER A 476 -7.88 -29.14 14.62
N GLY A 477 -8.84 -29.92 15.14
CA GLY A 477 -10.27 -29.63 15.06
C GLY A 477 -11.13 -30.83 15.45
N PRO A 478 -12.41 -30.61 15.82
CA PRO A 478 -13.34 -31.68 16.22
C PRO A 478 -13.85 -32.54 15.07
N GLY A 479 -13.66 -32.10 13.81
CA GLY A 479 -14.10 -32.78 12.60
C GLY A 479 -13.15 -32.53 11.42
N THR A 480 -13.64 -32.63 10.20
CA THR A 480 -12.85 -32.47 8.97
C THR A 480 -12.97 -31.05 8.42
N ALA A 481 -11.84 -30.39 8.17
CA ALA A 481 -11.75 -29.17 7.38
C ALA A 481 -11.34 -29.51 5.94
N ALA A 482 -12.24 -29.29 4.98
CA ALA A 482 -12.02 -29.62 3.57
C ALA A 482 -11.79 -28.33 2.75
N PHE A 483 -10.56 -28.18 2.25
CA PHE A 483 -10.15 -27.07 1.39
C PHE A 483 -10.53 -27.33 -0.07
N THR A 484 -11.01 -26.31 -0.77
CA THR A 484 -11.32 -26.40 -2.22
C THR A 484 -10.04 -26.59 -3.03
N ASP A 485 -9.02 -25.79 -2.73
CA ASP A 485 -7.65 -25.94 -3.26
C ASP A 485 -6.65 -25.66 -2.13
N PRO A 486 -6.01 -26.68 -1.55
CA PRO A 486 -5.02 -26.48 -0.50
C PRO A 486 -3.71 -25.86 -1.01
N GLY A 487 -3.45 -25.86 -2.33
CA GLY A 487 -2.23 -25.30 -2.91
C GLY A 487 -2.27 -23.77 -3.08
N SER A 488 -3.47 -23.16 -3.07
CA SER A 488 -3.65 -21.72 -3.22
C SER A 488 -3.67 -21.00 -1.86
N PRO A 489 -2.86 -19.94 -1.64
CA PRO A 489 -2.91 -19.16 -0.40
C PRO A 489 -4.30 -18.54 -0.13
N THR A 490 -5.01 -18.18 -1.19
CA THR A 490 -6.42 -17.74 -1.14
C THR A 490 -7.34 -18.88 -1.59
N THR A 491 -8.14 -19.41 -0.67
CA THR A 491 -8.99 -20.61 -0.91
C THR A 491 -10.24 -20.58 -0.03
N THR A 492 -11.16 -21.53 -0.20
CA THR A 492 -12.28 -21.72 0.73
C THR A 492 -12.14 -23.04 1.47
N VAL A 493 -12.62 -23.07 2.71
CA VAL A 493 -12.63 -24.26 3.57
C VAL A 493 -14.02 -24.49 4.14
N SER A 494 -14.45 -25.75 4.10
CA SER A 494 -15.73 -26.22 4.65
C SER A 494 -15.49 -27.13 5.85
N PHE A 495 -16.48 -27.19 6.75
CA PHE A 495 -16.38 -27.94 8.02
C PHE A 495 -17.60 -28.83 8.19
N ASP A 496 -17.41 -30.04 8.70
CA ASP A 496 -18.49 -31.00 8.99
C ASP A 496 -19.04 -30.91 10.42
N THR A 497 -18.25 -30.37 11.35
CA THR A 497 -18.53 -30.39 12.79
C THR A 497 -18.24 -29.03 13.40
N ALA A 498 -19.15 -28.55 14.26
CA ALA A 498 -18.94 -27.32 15.00
C ALA A 498 -17.83 -27.45 16.06
N GLY A 499 -17.08 -26.36 16.27
CA GLY A 499 -16.02 -26.19 17.26
C GLY A 499 -14.83 -25.41 16.70
N THR A 500 -13.71 -25.43 17.41
CA THR A 500 -12.53 -24.63 17.07
C THR A 500 -11.52 -25.45 16.26
N TYR A 501 -11.09 -24.90 15.13
CA TYR A 501 -10.07 -25.47 14.24
C TYR A 501 -8.84 -24.58 14.24
N VAL A 502 -7.66 -25.20 14.15
CA VAL A 502 -6.39 -24.52 13.83
C VAL A 502 -5.95 -25.01 12.46
N LEU A 503 -5.83 -24.08 11.52
CA LEU A 503 -5.41 -24.32 10.15
C LEU A 503 -4.05 -23.66 9.92
N ARG A 504 -3.17 -24.30 9.16
CA ARG A 504 -1.81 -23.81 8.87
C ARG A 504 -1.63 -23.56 7.39
N LEU A 505 -1.08 -22.39 7.05
CA LEU A 505 -0.49 -22.13 5.76
C LEU A 505 1.03 -22.35 5.86
N ASN A 506 1.58 -23.16 4.97
CA ASN A 506 3.03 -23.37 4.82
C ASN A 506 3.51 -22.71 3.53
N GLY A 507 4.67 -22.07 3.56
CA GLY A 507 5.43 -21.61 2.39
C GLY A 507 6.75 -22.36 2.31
N ASP A 508 7.13 -22.80 1.11
CA ASP A 508 8.34 -23.58 0.84
C ASP A 508 9.00 -23.07 -0.45
N ASP A 509 10.26 -22.60 -0.35
CA ASP A 509 11.08 -22.13 -1.47
C ASP A 509 11.99 -23.24 -2.05
N SER A 510 11.79 -24.50 -1.67
CA SER A 510 12.63 -25.68 -1.95
C SER A 510 13.90 -25.87 -1.12
N ALA A 511 14.30 -24.88 -0.31
CA ALA A 511 15.46 -24.92 0.57
C ALA A 511 15.09 -24.67 2.04
N LEU A 512 14.19 -23.72 2.29
CA LEU A 512 13.69 -23.27 3.57
C LEU A 512 12.16 -23.22 3.55
N GLN A 513 11.59 -23.38 4.74
CA GLN A 513 10.15 -23.39 4.93
C GLN A 513 9.79 -22.49 6.10
N SER A 514 8.64 -21.84 6.00
CA SER A 514 8.00 -21.18 7.13
C SER A 514 6.50 -21.43 7.11
N SER A 515 5.83 -21.12 8.22
CA SER A 515 4.40 -21.34 8.34
C SER A 515 3.74 -20.35 9.28
N ASP A 516 2.46 -20.11 9.06
CA ASP A 516 1.59 -19.34 9.96
C ASP A 516 0.27 -20.08 10.22
N ASP A 517 -0.31 -19.86 11.39
CA ASP A 517 -1.52 -20.54 11.88
C ASP A 517 -2.68 -19.56 12.02
N VAL A 518 -3.89 -20.01 11.68
CA VAL A 518 -5.14 -19.26 11.85
C VAL A 518 -6.18 -20.10 12.57
N THR A 519 -6.91 -19.47 13.48
CA THR A 519 -7.98 -20.10 14.25
C THR A 519 -9.33 -19.82 13.59
N VAL A 520 -10.10 -20.88 13.31
CA VAL A 520 -11.48 -20.77 12.83
C VAL A 520 -12.44 -21.35 13.85
N THR A 521 -13.34 -20.50 14.38
CA THR A 521 -14.41 -20.91 15.27
C THR A 521 -15.67 -21.21 14.45
N VAL A 522 -16.05 -22.48 14.40
CA VAL A 522 -17.24 -22.96 13.67
C VAL A 522 -18.40 -23.12 14.65
N LEU A 523 -19.42 -22.27 14.52
CA LEU A 523 -20.64 -22.34 15.31
C LEU A 523 -21.62 -23.37 14.71
N PRO A 524 -22.38 -24.09 15.55
CA PRO A 524 -23.40 -25.01 15.07
C PRO A 524 -24.47 -24.28 14.25
N GLY A 525 -25.06 -24.99 13.28
CA GLY A 525 -26.20 -24.51 12.51
C GLY A 525 -27.37 -24.14 13.43
N GLY A 526 -28.23 -23.23 12.98
CA GLY A 526 -29.41 -22.87 13.77
C GLY A 526 -30.43 -24.02 13.76
N VAL A 527 -30.87 -24.47 14.93
CA VAL A 527 -32.06 -25.33 15.04
C VAL A 527 -33.27 -24.50 14.63
N VAL A 528 -34.03 -24.99 13.66
CA VAL A 528 -35.30 -24.41 13.23
C VAL A 528 -36.43 -25.11 13.99
N SER A 529 -37.15 -24.35 14.80
CA SER A 529 -38.31 -24.81 15.56
C SER A 529 -39.60 -24.31 14.94
N PHE A 530 -40.59 -25.18 14.75
CA PHE A 530 -41.93 -24.77 14.35
C PHE A 530 -43.01 -25.70 14.91
N ALA A 531 -44.24 -25.18 14.99
CA ALA A 531 -45.40 -25.88 15.50
C ALA A 531 -46.54 -25.79 14.47
N VAL A 532 -47.11 -26.93 14.09
CA VAL A 532 -48.14 -27.02 13.05
C VAL A 532 -49.40 -27.64 13.62
N PRO A 533 -50.51 -26.89 13.74
CA PRO A 533 -51.80 -27.47 14.09
C PRO A 533 -52.35 -28.30 12.93
N ILE A 534 -53.24 -29.23 13.24
CA ILE A 534 -54.12 -29.84 12.24
C ILE A 534 -54.88 -28.74 11.48
N ALA A 535 -54.88 -28.82 10.14
CA ALA A 535 -55.30 -27.71 9.27
C ALA A 535 -56.70 -27.88 8.66
N ALA A 536 -57.28 -29.08 8.71
CA ALA A 536 -58.60 -29.36 8.15
C ALA A 536 -59.38 -30.40 8.95
N SER A 537 -60.70 -30.37 8.82
CA SER A 537 -61.63 -31.33 9.46
C SER A 537 -61.46 -32.79 9.01
N ALA A 538 -60.75 -32.99 7.89
CA ALA A 538 -60.41 -34.32 7.36
C ALA A 538 -58.96 -34.72 7.70
N ASP A 539 -58.26 -33.93 8.52
CA ASP A 539 -56.89 -34.21 8.96
C ASP A 539 -56.84 -34.87 10.35
N ASP A 540 -57.95 -34.99 11.06
CA ASP A 540 -58.11 -35.92 12.18
C ASP A 540 -59.32 -36.84 11.97
N ALA A 541 -59.16 -38.11 12.33
CA ALA A 541 -60.16 -39.12 12.06
C ALA A 541 -60.13 -40.27 13.07
N GLU A 542 -61.29 -40.86 13.31
CA GLU A 542 -61.47 -42.07 14.12
C GLU A 542 -61.99 -43.19 13.23
N GLU A 543 -61.41 -44.38 13.30
CA GLU A 543 -61.86 -45.55 12.56
C GLU A 543 -62.20 -46.71 13.50
N SER A 544 -63.45 -47.19 13.44
CA SER A 544 -63.94 -48.33 14.22
C SER A 544 -64.72 -49.30 13.33
N ALA A 545 -64.38 -50.59 13.39
CA ALA A 545 -64.95 -51.65 12.54
C ALA A 545 -64.99 -51.29 11.04
N GLY A 546 -63.96 -50.59 10.58
CA GLY A 546 -63.81 -50.10 9.21
C GLY A 546 -64.62 -48.87 8.84
N SER A 547 -65.47 -48.36 9.73
CA SER A 547 -66.16 -47.07 9.53
C SER A 547 -65.27 -45.92 9.99
N VAL A 548 -65.05 -44.94 9.11
CA VAL A 548 -64.25 -43.74 9.41
C VAL A 548 -65.15 -42.55 9.73
N ALA A 549 -65.01 -42.02 10.93
CA ALA A 549 -65.64 -40.79 11.39
C ALA A 549 -64.69 -39.60 11.19
N LEU A 550 -65.18 -38.60 10.46
CA LEU A 550 -64.56 -37.30 10.27
C LEU A 550 -65.41 -36.25 10.97
N ALA A 551 -64.82 -35.10 11.29
CA ALA A 551 -65.52 -33.95 11.87
C ALA A 551 -66.16 -34.16 13.25
N ASN A 552 -65.68 -35.12 14.04
CA ASN A 552 -66.06 -35.22 15.45
C ASN A 552 -65.50 -34.00 16.19
N THR A 553 -66.24 -33.43 17.14
CA THR A 553 -65.73 -32.34 17.99
C THR A 553 -64.79 -32.84 19.10
N VAL A 554 -64.85 -34.14 19.42
CA VAL A 554 -64.00 -34.82 20.40
C VAL A 554 -63.24 -35.92 19.70
N LEU A 555 -61.92 -35.91 19.83
CA LEU A 555 -61.04 -36.98 19.36
C LEU A 555 -60.80 -37.98 20.49
N LYS A 556 -61.46 -39.13 20.43
CA LYS A 556 -61.27 -40.24 21.34
C LYS A 556 -60.07 -41.06 20.85
N ILE A 557 -58.95 -40.90 21.52
CA ILE A 557 -57.75 -41.67 21.27
C ILE A 557 -58.02 -43.11 21.75
N VAL A 558 -58.15 -43.99 20.76
CA VAL A 558 -58.11 -45.47 20.83
C VAL A 558 -59.29 -46.21 21.45
N ASP A 559 -60.21 -45.59 22.18
CA ASP A 559 -61.48 -46.24 22.57
C ASP A 559 -62.71 -45.32 22.40
N ARG A 560 -63.67 -45.81 21.61
CA ARG A 560 -65.03 -45.26 21.53
C ARG A 560 -66.04 -46.28 22.07
N ALA A 561 -66.42 -46.09 23.34
CA ALA A 561 -67.51 -46.83 24.00
C ALA A 561 -67.26 -48.34 24.16
N GLY A 562 -66.02 -48.72 24.48
CA GLY A 562 -65.58 -50.10 24.72
C GLY A 562 -65.10 -50.83 23.47
N VAL A 563 -64.79 -50.10 22.38
CA VAL A 563 -64.32 -50.66 21.11
C VAL A 563 -63.00 -49.98 20.74
N ASP A 564 -61.95 -50.79 20.62
CA ASP A 564 -60.64 -50.33 20.16
C ASP A 564 -60.77 -49.74 18.75
N GLN A 565 -60.30 -48.51 18.59
CA GLN A 565 -60.35 -47.77 17.33
C GLN A 565 -58.97 -47.29 16.91
N THR A 566 -58.79 -47.12 15.61
CA THR A 566 -57.57 -46.56 15.01
C THR A 566 -57.78 -45.05 14.82
N VAL A 567 -56.84 -44.24 15.29
CA VAL A 567 -56.92 -42.77 15.18
C VAL A 567 -55.87 -42.26 14.22
N GLY A 568 -56.27 -41.40 13.29
CA GLY A 568 -55.38 -40.76 12.33
C GLY A 568 -55.25 -39.27 12.60
N LEU A 569 -54.02 -38.75 12.53
CA LEU A 569 -53.70 -37.33 12.68
C LEU A 569 -52.78 -36.89 11.54
N ARG A 570 -53.14 -35.88 10.77
CA ARG A 570 -52.36 -35.39 9.63
C ARG A 570 -51.99 -33.93 9.82
N PHE A 571 -50.71 -33.63 9.65
CA PHE A 571 -50.13 -32.29 9.74
C PHE A 571 -49.57 -31.93 8.37
N ALA A 572 -50.11 -30.89 7.73
CA ALA A 572 -49.74 -30.47 6.39
C ALA A 572 -48.88 -29.20 6.39
N GLY A 573 -48.15 -28.95 5.29
CA GLY A 573 -47.36 -27.72 5.17
C GLY A 573 -46.10 -27.72 6.03
N LEU A 574 -45.52 -28.90 6.31
CA LEU A 574 -44.32 -29.01 7.14
C LEU A 574 -43.12 -28.47 6.36
N SER A 575 -42.55 -27.35 6.82
CA SER A 575 -41.47 -26.65 6.13
C SER A 575 -40.09 -27.30 6.36
N ILE A 576 -40.03 -28.63 6.27
CA ILE A 576 -38.80 -29.42 6.51
C ILE A 576 -38.14 -29.73 5.16
N PRO A 577 -36.93 -29.23 4.87
CA PRO A 577 -36.23 -29.52 3.64
C PRO A 577 -35.79 -31.00 3.56
N PRO A 578 -35.63 -31.57 2.35
CA PRO A 578 -35.02 -32.89 2.19
C PRO A 578 -33.61 -32.94 2.81
N GLY A 579 -33.30 -34.01 3.54
CA GLY A 579 -32.01 -34.19 4.20
C GLY A 579 -31.87 -33.51 5.58
N ALA A 580 -32.92 -32.85 6.07
CA ALA A 580 -32.93 -32.31 7.43
C ALA A 580 -32.76 -33.41 8.49
N THR A 581 -32.02 -33.09 9.55
CA THR A 581 -31.91 -33.93 10.74
C THR A 581 -32.91 -33.45 11.78
N ILE A 582 -33.84 -34.31 12.18
CA ILE A 582 -34.83 -34.04 13.22
C ILE A 582 -34.15 -34.18 14.58
N GLN A 583 -34.25 -33.13 15.39
CA GLN A 583 -33.65 -33.04 16.72
C GLN A 583 -34.67 -33.37 17.82
N SER A 584 -35.93 -32.98 17.63
CA SER A 584 -37.04 -33.31 18.53
C SER A 584 -38.37 -33.29 17.76
N ALA A 585 -39.32 -34.15 18.12
CA ALA A 585 -40.69 -34.05 17.62
C ALA A 585 -41.71 -34.56 18.63
N TYR A 586 -42.85 -33.87 18.82
CA TYR A 586 -43.95 -34.37 19.65
C TYR A 586 -45.29 -33.76 19.25
N ILE A 587 -46.39 -34.44 19.58
CA ILE A 587 -47.75 -33.91 19.39
C ILE A 587 -48.29 -33.45 20.74
N GLN A 588 -48.77 -32.21 20.77
CA GLN A 588 -49.50 -31.63 21.90
C GLN A 588 -51.00 -31.76 21.68
N PHE A 589 -51.67 -32.42 22.63
CA PHE A 589 -53.13 -32.45 22.71
C PHE A 589 -53.66 -31.49 23.79
N GLN A 590 -54.95 -31.17 23.72
CA GLN A 590 -55.70 -30.55 24.83
C GLN A 590 -56.80 -31.51 25.29
N CYS A 591 -56.95 -31.68 26.60
CA CYS A 591 -57.99 -32.52 27.18
C CYS A 591 -59.39 -31.92 26.93
N ASN A 592 -60.26 -32.64 26.22
CA ASN A 592 -61.66 -32.25 26.03
C ASN A 592 -62.57 -32.84 27.12
N THR A 593 -62.39 -34.13 27.44
CA THR A 593 -63.22 -34.84 28.42
C THR A 593 -62.33 -35.58 29.41
N LYS A 594 -62.70 -35.57 30.69
CA LYS A 594 -61.93 -36.25 31.75
C LYS A 594 -61.86 -37.75 31.48
N THR A 595 -60.64 -38.25 31.28
CA THR A 595 -60.35 -39.67 31.02
C THR A 595 -59.15 -40.10 31.85
N ILE A 596 -59.41 -40.82 32.94
CA ILE A 596 -58.42 -41.13 33.98
C ILE A 596 -58.00 -42.61 34.04
N GLY A 597 -58.64 -43.47 33.25
CA GLY A 597 -58.31 -44.89 33.18
C GLY A 597 -56.91 -45.13 32.60
N ALA A 598 -56.37 -46.33 32.83
CA ALA A 598 -55.13 -46.75 32.18
C ALA A 598 -55.31 -46.75 30.65
N ALA A 599 -54.26 -46.35 29.93
CA ALA A 599 -54.21 -46.41 28.48
C ALA A 599 -52.78 -46.77 28.06
N SER A 600 -52.66 -47.53 26.99
CA SER A 600 -51.39 -47.96 26.40
C SER A 600 -51.52 -47.89 24.91
N LEU A 601 -50.77 -46.99 24.29
CA LEU A 601 -50.91 -46.58 22.91
C LEU A 601 -49.61 -46.82 22.15
N THR A 602 -49.71 -47.03 20.84
CA THR A 602 -48.59 -47.08 19.91
C THR A 602 -48.83 -46.03 18.84
N ILE A 603 -47.80 -45.23 18.58
CA ILE A 603 -47.81 -44.17 17.58
C ILE A 603 -46.87 -44.56 16.45
N GLU A 604 -47.41 -44.66 15.25
CA GLU A 604 -46.68 -44.92 14.02
C GLU A 604 -46.93 -43.77 13.04
N GLY A 605 -46.06 -43.62 12.05
CA GLY A 605 -46.28 -42.76 10.91
C GLY A 605 -46.94 -43.50 9.75
N GLN A 606 -47.53 -42.79 8.80
CA GLN A 606 -47.82 -43.33 7.49
C GLN A 606 -46.53 -43.31 6.66
N ALA A 607 -46.10 -44.46 6.15
CA ALA A 607 -44.96 -44.58 5.24
C ALA A 607 -45.32 -44.10 3.82
N ALA A 608 -45.51 -42.79 3.69
CA ALA A 608 -45.80 -42.10 2.42
C ALA A 608 -45.11 -40.75 2.38
N ASP A 609 -44.72 -40.31 1.18
CA ASP A 609 -43.96 -39.07 1.00
C ASP A 609 -44.81 -37.82 1.25
N ASN A 610 -46.08 -37.86 0.86
CA ASN A 610 -47.07 -36.81 1.11
C ASN A 610 -48.47 -37.45 1.27
N PRO A 611 -48.87 -37.82 2.50
CA PRO A 611 -50.15 -38.44 2.75
C PRO A 611 -51.31 -37.49 2.43
N VAL A 612 -52.38 -38.03 1.84
CA VAL A 612 -53.65 -37.31 1.59
C VAL A 612 -54.51 -37.26 2.87
N THR A 613 -55.49 -36.34 2.89
CA THR A 613 -56.50 -36.22 3.96
C THR A 613 -57.23 -37.55 4.19
N PHE A 614 -57.78 -37.76 5.39
CA PHE A 614 -58.62 -38.93 5.66
C PHE A 614 -59.96 -38.83 4.91
N ALA A 615 -60.55 -39.99 4.61
CA ALA A 615 -61.80 -40.10 3.87
C ALA A 615 -62.74 -41.14 4.52
N LYS A 616 -64.05 -41.01 4.27
CA LYS A 616 -65.07 -41.95 4.78
C LYS A 616 -65.05 -43.34 4.12
N THR A 617 -64.06 -43.63 3.27
CA THR A 617 -63.88 -44.95 2.68
C THR A 617 -63.56 -45.97 3.76
N THR A 618 -64.08 -47.19 3.61
CA THR A 618 -63.83 -48.27 4.58
C THR A 618 -62.33 -48.49 4.80
N ASN A 619 -61.91 -48.59 6.07
CA ASN A 619 -60.52 -48.82 6.47
C ASN A 619 -59.51 -47.72 6.06
N ASN A 620 -59.93 -46.46 5.86
CA ASN A 620 -59.04 -45.40 5.34
C ASN A 620 -57.81 -45.11 6.21
N ILE A 621 -57.86 -45.39 7.50
CA ILE A 621 -56.76 -45.18 8.45
C ILE A 621 -55.97 -46.48 8.66
N SER A 622 -56.66 -47.60 8.92
CA SER A 622 -56.00 -48.88 9.21
C SER A 622 -55.29 -49.51 8.01
N SER A 623 -55.74 -49.22 6.79
CA SER A 623 -55.09 -49.72 5.55
C SER A 623 -53.86 -48.93 5.11
N ARG A 624 -53.55 -47.79 5.75
CA ARG A 624 -52.39 -46.97 5.39
C ARG A 624 -51.09 -47.69 5.76
N PRO A 625 -50.08 -47.73 4.88
CA PRO A 625 -48.78 -48.34 5.18
C PRO A 625 -48.13 -47.61 6.35
N ARG A 626 -47.52 -48.37 7.27
CA ARG A 626 -46.89 -47.86 8.50
C ARG A 626 -45.40 -47.66 8.32
N THR A 627 -44.83 -46.72 9.07
CA THR A 627 -43.39 -46.66 9.32
C THR A 627 -42.90 -47.93 10.01
N SER A 628 -41.62 -48.23 9.90
CA SER A 628 -40.99 -49.30 10.69
C SER A 628 -40.68 -48.83 12.11
N ALA A 629 -40.39 -47.53 12.29
CA ALA A 629 -40.31 -46.89 13.58
C ALA A 629 -41.70 -46.71 14.19
N ASP A 630 -41.81 -47.03 15.48
CA ASP A 630 -42.98 -46.80 16.31
C ASP A 630 -42.57 -46.24 17.69
N VAL A 631 -43.50 -45.59 18.37
CA VAL A 631 -43.30 -45.05 19.72
C VAL A 631 -44.45 -45.49 20.62
N GLY A 632 -44.12 -46.21 21.69
CA GLY A 632 -45.06 -46.55 22.75
C GLY A 632 -45.37 -45.35 23.65
N TRP A 633 -46.64 -45.15 23.97
CA TRP A 633 -47.12 -44.05 24.83
C TRP A 633 -48.09 -44.57 25.90
N VAL A 634 -47.73 -44.35 27.16
CA VAL A 634 -48.60 -44.61 28.33
C VAL A 634 -49.02 -43.25 28.89
N PRO A 635 -50.08 -42.61 28.37
CA PRO A 635 -50.45 -41.26 28.78
C PRO A 635 -50.89 -41.22 30.25
N ALA A 636 -50.49 -40.17 30.96
CA ALA A 636 -50.98 -39.89 32.30
C ALA A 636 -52.52 -39.67 32.32
N PRO A 637 -53.19 -39.83 33.48
CA PRO A 637 -54.62 -39.53 33.62
C PRO A 637 -54.96 -38.07 33.26
N TRP A 638 -55.94 -37.86 32.38
CA TRP A 638 -56.40 -36.51 32.02
C TRP A 638 -57.57 -36.10 32.93
N SER A 639 -57.24 -35.47 34.06
CA SER A 639 -58.19 -35.14 35.14
C SER A 639 -58.89 -33.79 34.98
N THR A 640 -58.39 -32.93 34.10
CA THR A 640 -58.81 -31.52 33.94
C THR A 640 -59.10 -31.21 32.49
N VAL A 641 -60.33 -30.76 32.19
CA VAL A 641 -60.73 -30.29 30.85
C VAL A 641 -60.02 -28.98 30.54
N GLY A 642 -59.54 -28.82 29.31
CA GLY A 642 -58.73 -27.69 28.86
C GLY A 642 -57.23 -27.80 29.19
N ALA A 643 -56.80 -28.86 29.90
CA ALA A 643 -55.38 -29.06 30.19
C ALA A 643 -54.58 -29.35 28.90
N GLN A 644 -53.45 -28.68 28.74
CA GLN A 644 -52.53 -28.78 27.61
C GLN A 644 -51.08 -28.70 28.14
N GLY A 645 -50.72 -29.66 28.99
CA GLY A 645 -49.38 -29.75 29.58
C GLY A 645 -48.64 -31.01 29.15
N PRO A 646 -47.51 -31.34 29.81
CA PRO A 646 -46.71 -32.54 29.53
C PRO A 646 -47.51 -33.85 29.57
N ASP A 647 -48.54 -33.94 30.44
CA ASP A 647 -49.42 -35.10 30.53
C ASP A 647 -50.26 -35.35 29.26
N GLN A 648 -50.45 -34.32 28.43
CA GLN A 648 -51.16 -34.36 27.15
C GLN A 648 -50.20 -34.33 25.94
N GLN A 649 -48.89 -34.48 26.17
CA GLN A 649 -47.90 -34.59 25.11
C GLN A 649 -47.58 -36.06 24.82
N THR A 650 -47.31 -36.36 23.55
CA THR A 650 -46.69 -37.64 23.19
C THR A 650 -45.24 -37.68 23.68
N PRO A 651 -44.62 -38.87 23.77
CA PRO A 651 -43.16 -38.99 23.86
C PRO A 651 -42.51 -38.46 22.57
N ASP A 652 -41.18 -38.43 22.56
CA ASP A 652 -40.40 -38.00 21.39
C ASP A 652 -40.65 -38.92 20.19
N LEU A 653 -41.09 -38.31 19.09
CA LEU A 653 -41.44 -38.92 17.80
C LEU A 653 -40.32 -38.77 16.77
N THR A 654 -39.12 -38.31 17.18
CA THR A 654 -37.99 -38.05 16.28
C THR A 654 -37.70 -39.21 15.32
N SER A 655 -37.70 -40.46 15.80
CA SER A 655 -37.45 -41.63 14.95
C SER A 655 -38.49 -41.82 13.84
N VAL A 656 -39.78 -41.62 14.16
CA VAL A 656 -40.90 -41.74 13.21
C VAL A 656 -40.87 -40.62 12.18
N VAL A 657 -40.66 -39.38 12.63
CA VAL A 657 -40.55 -38.22 11.73
C VAL A 657 -39.31 -38.35 10.85
N GLN A 658 -38.15 -38.73 11.42
CA GLN A 658 -36.90 -38.91 10.69
C GLN A 658 -37.06 -39.97 9.58
N GLU A 659 -37.73 -41.09 9.85
CA GLU A 659 -38.00 -42.11 8.84
C GLU A 659 -38.79 -41.54 7.66
N ILE A 660 -39.82 -40.72 7.91
CA ILE A 660 -40.65 -40.14 6.85
C ILE A 660 -39.89 -39.08 6.04
N VAL A 661 -39.16 -38.17 6.69
CA VAL A 661 -38.41 -37.12 5.98
C VAL A 661 -37.20 -37.66 5.22
N ASN A 662 -36.71 -38.86 5.57
CA ASN A 662 -35.66 -39.57 4.85
C ASN A 662 -36.15 -40.29 3.58
N ARG A 663 -37.46 -40.33 3.33
CA ARG A 663 -37.99 -40.97 2.14
C ARG A 663 -37.58 -40.19 0.88
N ALA A 664 -37.23 -40.91 -0.18
CA ALA A 664 -36.71 -40.30 -1.40
C ALA A 664 -37.67 -39.29 -2.08
N GLY A 665 -38.98 -39.41 -1.86
CA GLY A 665 -39.98 -38.47 -2.38
C GLY A 665 -40.35 -37.33 -1.41
N TRP A 666 -39.71 -37.23 -0.24
CA TRP A 666 -39.97 -36.14 0.69
C TRP A 666 -39.61 -34.78 0.08
N THR A 667 -40.47 -33.78 0.28
CA THR A 667 -40.27 -32.40 -0.18
C THR A 667 -40.83 -31.45 0.88
N SER A 668 -40.18 -30.29 1.06
CA SER A 668 -40.68 -29.26 1.98
C SER A 668 -42.11 -28.83 1.60
N GLY A 669 -42.99 -28.75 2.59
CA GLY A 669 -44.42 -28.53 2.44
C GLY A 669 -45.26 -29.81 2.44
N ASN A 670 -44.65 -31.00 2.34
CA ASN A 670 -45.36 -32.26 2.46
C ASN A 670 -46.00 -32.45 3.84
N ALA A 671 -47.01 -33.31 3.89
CA ALA A 671 -47.66 -33.66 5.14
C ALA A 671 -46.99 -34.85 5.83
N ILE A 672 -47.21 -34.98 7.14
CA ILE A 672 -47.00 -36.23 7.88
C ILE A 672 -48.35 -36.66 8.44
N ALA A 673 -48.65 -37.96 8.34
CA ALA A 673 -49.81 -38.55 8.99
C ALA A 673 -49.32 -39.55 10.04
N PHE A 674 -49.79 -39.40 11.27
CA PHE A 674 -49.59 -40.35 12.35
C PHE A 674 -50.83 -41.22 12.50
N VAL A 675 -50.62 -42.45 12.94
CA VAL A 675 -51.68 -43.34 13.35
C VAL A 675 -51.41 -43.88 14.75
N ILE A 676 -52.46 -43.81 15.56
CA ILE A 676 -52.45 -44.20 16.96
C ILE A 676 -53.39 -45.40 17.13
N THR A 677 -52.85 -46.47 17.72
CA THR A 677 -53.57 -47.69 18.08
C THR A 677 -53.26 -48.05 19.54
N GLY A 678 -53.94 -49.04 20.12
CA GLY A 678 -53.65 -49.51 21.48
C GLY A 678 -54.90 -49.88 22.28
N THR A 679 -54.90 -49.58 23.58
CA THR A 679 -56.02 -49.82 24.51
C THR A 679 -56.26 -48.63 25.45
N GLY A 680 -57.49 -48.51 25.97
CA GLY A 680 -57.91 -47.43 26.87
C GLY A 680 -58.33 -46.16 26.13
N VAL A 681 -58.67 -45.10 26.86
CA VAL A 681 -59.20 -43.86 26.27
C VAL A 681 -58.48 -42.61 26.75
N ARG A 682 -58.14 -41.72 25.80
CA ARG A 682 -57.88 -40.30 26.07
C ARG A 682 -58.78 -39.45 25.17
N ALA A 683 -59.55 -38.53 25.73
CA ALA A 683 -60.46 -37.69 24.96
C ALA A 683 -59.87 -36.29 24.76
N ALA A 684 -59.33 -36.06 23.57
CA ALA A 684 -58.72 -34.80 23.17
C ALA A 684 -59.70 -33.90 22.42
N GLU A 685 -59.41 -32.61 22.41
CA GLU A 685 -59.95 -31.70 21.42
C GLU A 685 -59.50 -32.14 20.01
N SER A 686 -60.38 -31.92 19.05
CA SER A 686 -60.16 -32.18 17.62
C SER A 686 -60.03 -30.86 16.88
N PHE A 687 -59.74 -30.91 15.57
CA PHE A 687 -59.85 -29.76 14.69
C PHE A 687 -61.24 -29.08 14.77
N ASN A 688 -62.31 -29.86 14.86
CA ASN A 688 -63.68 -29.35 14.96
C ASN A 688 -64.09 -28.99 16.40
N GLY A 689 -63.19 -29.17 17.37
CA GLY A 689 -63.35 -28.78 18.76
C GLY A 689 -62.85 -27.36 19.02
N THR A 690 -62.35 -27.13 20.23
CA THR A 690 -61.82 -25.82 20.65
C THR A 690 -60.30 -25.71 20.52
N PHE A 691 -59.61 -26.82 20.28
CA PHE A 691 -58.16 -26.88 20.09
C PHE A 691 -57.76 -28.02 19.14
N ALA A 692 -57.16 -27.68 18.00
CA ALA A 692 -56.59 -28.68 17.10
C ALA A 692 -55.27 -29.23 17.67
N PRO A 693 -55.02 -30.56 17.66
CA PRO A 693 -53.71 -31.11 18.00
C PRO A 693 -52.58 -30.42 17.22
N VAL A 694 -51.42 -30.24 17.86
CA VAL A 694 -50.28 -29.49 17.31
C VAL A 694 -49.03 -30.35 17.28
N LEU A 695 -48.39 -30.48 16.12
CA LEU A 695 -47.09 -31.13 15.98
C LEU A 695 -45.98 -30.09 16.16
N HIS A 696 -45.11 -30.31 17.13
CA HIS A 696 -43.90 -29.53 17.38
C HIS A 696 -42.69 -30.27 16.82
N ILE A 697 -41.83 -29.57 16.07
CA ILE A 697 -40.61 -30.13 15.48
C ILE A 697 -39.46 -29.14 15.59
N ASP A 698 -38.30 -29.66 15.99
CA ASP A 698 -37.00 -29.02 15.87
C ASP A 698 -36.15 -29.78 14.85
N TYR A 699 -35.55 -29.08 13.88
CA TYR A 699 -34.64 -29.70 12.90
C TYR A 699 -33.44 -28.81 12.57
N SER A 700 -32.39 -29.41 12.02
CA SER A 700 -31.19 -28.74 11.51
C SER A 700 -30.86 -29.16 10.09
#